data_AF-A0A6N7PIP7-F1
#
_entry.id   AF-A0A6N7PIP7-F1
#
_cell.length_a   1.000
_cell.length_b   1.000
_cell.length_c   1.000
_cell.angle_alpha   90.00
_cell.angle_beta   90.00
_cell.angle_gamma   90.00
#
_symmetry.space_group_name_H-M   'P 1'
#
loop_
_entity.id
_entity.type
_entity.pdbx_description
1 polymer ?
#
loop_
_entity_poly.entity_id
_entity_poly.type
_entity_poly.pdbx_seq_one_letter_code
_entity_poly.pdbx_strand_id
1 'polypeptide(L)'
;MRFKALMLLACALLLFDKAAGQTITYAGTKVPLQEVLTEVQKQTKFLVMSNSQLIKEAPPVTISAKGTPLVSFLDELFKGPHLDYAIENHTIIIRKKRATTVIPRVYTDTSRQKEIVGVVTDSSGQPLPGVSIRIVGRPGGTTTNQNGQFSLKADHDAVLSASYIGYKAVTLRVPAVAAMASIKMAAASNDLNTVSVVSNGFQNRKQIASVGSISTVTAKDLENSGITTFDKALAGKMPGVYVRSVSGRPGETGQIIIRGVNTLTGNAQPLYVLDGMPLQGDEVSASMNSLITNGIGNVPPENIESITILKDATAASIYGSRAANGVIVITTKNGKIGSDYINYTGKYGVTMRPENSFNFMNSKEKVAFERGLRDDYYPPYESGGRVIQLLSLADKGALTYDEAEAQIALLEQTNTDWIKQLYRVANSQSHNISFSGGNTKTTYYAGFNFQDSKGSLIENKFQTGGLTMKLSRFVTSKLLFKVNLYTTIKKNVEGQAGVDPFKYAVFANPYEKPYNADGSYASDVTYRAIPYDVGANSALYYNTFNIIRELRENKLTNTYGNIRAQFAVEYDFFSHFKYTGNVVASYTAVQDKDESFGGTYRSWVNNWLNQTSTGGGVLPEHNRGYLQEGSGRTLDYTVRNTVEYTNTFAAKHFVQAFFANEFGAVTNDKFSHFNPIYLQQYGIAGYPSWDLVPDNRFSSLQLAKLGSTYTRENRSASFIGSMAYVYDNRYVLNANVRYDGVDIIGSDNQFSPLWSAGVKWNAHSEEFLKDYQSTISRLVLSVGYGYRGSINRSVYPFHTYELGTAVYANIPVATKFAYGNPVIKWEKKRETNLGLELSLFNGRINTDWRYFTEEVIDLLDNTRTAPSVGRPSAIVNVGNLTNKGLELNLRVEAIKTKDFLWEVGANITKIKNNLSKVFEKEVPVTGNNYTANIEGYPINSWFGYKFSHVDPVTGSLIVLAQKRNSKLVDGKVETTYADAEVDLSRTSAADLTALYRPYYLGHSDPELYGGFNTRVTYKTIELTAQFVYADGNDIISFRDRREGPSGIVSDIVASRTNRLKDNLYRWRQAGDITDIPAYRTALSNYTQYLISTDIESGAYLKCTELALSWRASRQLLSRTAVKTFKATLLASNVLALSPYSGTDAETKTPFGYPNTRSYTLSLTVGF
;
A
#
# COMPACT_ATOMS: atom_id res chain seq x y z
N MET A 1 -26.37 -9.44 0.30
CA MET A 1 -27.09 -9.93 -0.91
C MET A 1 -27.59 -8.81 -1.83
N ARG A 2 -28.12 -7.69 -1.32
CA ARG A 2 -28.73 -6.62 -2.15
C ARG A 2 -27.80 -5.98 -3.20
N PHE A 3 -26.50 -5.81 -2.92
CA PHE A 3 -25.54 -5.25 -3.89
C PHE A 3 -25.13 -6.24 -5.00
N LYS A 4 -25.05 -7.55 -4.68
CA LYS A 4 -24.78 -8.61 -5.67
C LYS A 4 -25.94 -8.73 -6.66
N ALA A 5 -27.17 -8.58 -6.17
CA ALA A 5 -28.37 -8.54 -7.00
C ALA A 5 -28.38 -7.31 -7.93
N LEU A 6 -27.97 -6.13 -7.45
CA LEU A 6 -27.88 -4.93 -8.29
C LEU A 6 -26.83 -5.04 -9.41
N MET A 7 -25.69 -5.69 -9.13
CA MET A 7 -24.62 -5.91 -10.12
C MET A 7 -25.00 -6.97 -11.16
N LEU A 8 -25.68 -8.03 -10.73
CA LEU A 8 -26.30 -9.01 -11.63
C LEU A 8 -27.43 -8.39 -12.45
N LEU A 9 -28.22 -7.48 -11.88
CA LEU A 9 -29.26 -6.73 -12.59
C LEU A 9 -28.65 -5.78 -13.63
N ALA A 10 -27.54 -5.11 -13.32
CA ALA A 10 -26.81 -4.24 -14.26
C ALA A 10 -26.15 -5.04 -15.40
N CYS A 11 -25.62 -6.23 -15.12
CA CYS A 11 -25.13 -7.14 -16.16
C CYS A 11 -26.25 -7.78 -16.98
N ALA A 12 -27.42 -8.06 -16.37
CA ALA A 12 -28.58 -8.61 -17.05
C ALA A 12 -29.36 -7.57 -17.87
N LEU A 13 -29.30 -6.29 -17.51
CA LEU A 13 -29.90 -5.19 -18.29
C LEU A 13 -29.08 -4.80 -19.52
N LEU A 14 -27.84 -5.29 -19.66
CA LEU A 14 -26.98 -5.07 -20.84
C LEU A 14 -27.05 -6.22 -21.86
N LEU A 15 -27.87 -7.24 -21.60
CA LEU A 15 -28.14 -8.34 -22.51
C LEU A 15 -29.66 -8.47 -22.63
N PHE A 16 -30.18 -8.54 -23.85
CA PHE A 16 -31.60 -8.55 -24.23
C PHE A 16 -32.26 -7.18 -24.43
N ASP A 17 -32.26 -6.72 -25.68
CA ASP A 17 -33.49 -6.20 -26.26
C ASP A 17 -33.70 -6.86 -27.64
N LYS A 18 -34.52 -7.92 -27.65
CA LYS A 18 -35.22 -8.36 -28.86
C LYS A 18 -36.55 -7.61 -28.82
N ALA A 19 -36.66 -6.53 -29.59
CA ALA A 19 -37.88 -5.75 -29.72
C ALA A 19 -39.05 -6.67 -30.13
N ALA A 20 -40.00 -6.88 -29.21
CA ALA A 20 -41.32 -7.41 -29.55
C ALA A 20 -42.08 -6.34 -30.34
N GLY A 21 -42.42 -6.62 -31.59
CA GLY A 21 -43.07 -5.67 -32.49
C GLY A 21 -44.44 -5.23 -31.98
N GLN A 22 -44.59 -3.94 -31.70
CA GLN A 22 -45.87 -3.34 -31.30
C GLN A 22 -46.77 -3.14 -32.52
N THR A 23 -48.06 -3.44 -32.38
CA THR A 23 -49.07 -3.33 -33.45
C THR A 23 -50.09 -2.24 -33.14
N ILE A 24 -50.68 -1.67 -34.19
CA ILE A 24 -51.63 -0.57 -34.15
C ILE A 24 -52.95 -0.99 -34.79
N THR A 25 -54.05 -0.66 -34.14
CA THR A 25 -55.41 -0.79 -34.68
C THR A 25 -56.10 0.55 -34.65
N TYR A 26 -56.41 1.11 -35.81
CA TYR A 26 -57.05 2.41 -35.95
C TYR A 26 -57.80 2.51 -37.28
N ALA A 27 -59.02 3.05 -37.28
CA ALA A 27 -59.78 3.32 -38.49
C ALA A 27 -60.40 4.72 -38.42
N GLY A 28 -60.09 5.58 -39.38
CA GLY A 28 -60.62 6.95 -39.45
C GLY A 28 -60.59 7.49 -40.88
N THR A 29 -61.61 8.27 -41.24
CA THR A 29 -61.77 8.88 -42.57
C THR A 29 -61.73 10.40 -42.47
N LYS A 30 -60.81 11.06 -43.19
CA LYS A 30 -60.57 12.51 -43.17
C LYS A 30 -60.31 13.08 -41.75
N VAL A 31 -59.52 12.37 -40.95
CA VAL A 31 -59.20 12.77 -39.57
C VAL A 31 -57.91 13.61 -39.54
N PRO A 32 -57.79 14.63 -38.67
CA PRO A 32 -56.53 15.37 -38.53
C PRO A 32 -55.36 14.46 -38.13
N LEU A 33 -54.20 14.65 -38.78
CA LEU A 33 -53.01 13.80 -38.54
C LEU A 33 -52.57 13.78 -37.06
N GLN A 34 -52.75 14.89 -36.34
CA GLN A 34 -52.45 14.98 -34.91
C GLN A 34 -53.22 13.95 -34.08
N GLU A 35 -54.48 13.68 -34.42
CA GLU A 35 -55.33 12.76 -33.69
C GLU A 35 -54.85 11.31 -33.88
N VAL A 36 -54.50 10.94 -35.12
CA VAL A 36 -53.94 9.64 -35.44
C VAL A 36 -52.62 9.40 -34.72
N LEU A 37 -51.73 10.40 -34.68
CA LEU A 37 -50.45 10.30 -33.97
C LEU A 37 -50.59 10.23 -32.45
N THR A 38 -51.61 10.88 -31.90
CA THR A 38 -51.94 10.77 -30.47
C THR A 38 -52.36 9.34 -30.14
N GLU A 39 -53.11 8.70 -31.04
CA GLU A 39 -53.55 7.31 -30.87
C GLU A 39 -52.40 6.32 -31.04
N VAL A 40 -51.47 6.57 -31.98
CA VAL A 40 -50.19 5.84 -32.09
C VAL A 40 -49.43 5.91 -30.77
N GLN A 41 -49.26 7.10 -30.20
CA GLN A 41 -48.54 7.30 -28.94
C GLN A 41 -49.23 6.58 -27.77
N LYS A 42 -50.57 6.53 -27.72
CA LYS A 42 -51.32 5.78 -26.71
C LYS A 42 -51.13 4.26 -26.83
N GLN A 43 -51.20 3.70 -28.04
CA GLN A 43 -51.13 2.25 -28.25
C GLN A 43 -49.69 1.69 -28.16
N THR A 44 -48.69 2.48 -28.55
CA THR A 44 -47.28 2.04 -28.64
C THR A 44 -46.40 2.54 -27.49
N LYS A 45 -46.86 3.56 -26.75
CA LYS A 45 -46.07 4.27 -25.74
C LYS A 45 -44.82 4.98 -26.31
N PHE A 46 -44.66 5.07 -27.64
CA PHE A 46 -43.62 5.89 -28.27
C PHE A 46 -43.95 7.36 -28.09
N LEU A 47 -42.95 8.18 -27.76
CA LEU A 47 -43.11 9.63 -27.70
C LEU A 47 -43.09 10.20 -29.12
N VAL A 48 -44.08 11.00 -29.53
CA VAL A 48 -44.05 11.64 -30.85
C VAL A 48 -43.49 13.06 -30.72
N MET A 49 -42.32 13.30 -31.31
CA MET A 49 -41.71 14.63 -31.43
C MET A 49 -41.95 15.19 -32.83
N SER A 50 -42.52 16.40 -32.90
CA SER A 50 -42.77 17.08 -34.16
C SER A 50 -42.80 18.59 -33.96
N ASN A 51 -42.60 19.36 -35.04
CA ASN A 51 -42.92 20.78 -35.03
C ASN A 51 -44.45 20.93 -35.10
N SER A 52 -45.05 21.55 -34.09
CA SER A 52 -46.51 21.68 -33.95
C SER A 52 -47.20 22.39 -35.11
N GLN A 53 -46.49 23.29 -35.79
CA GLN A 53 -47.00 23.98 -36.97
C GLN A 53 -47.05 23.06 -38.20
N LEU A 54 -46.09 22.13 -38.35
CA LEU A 54 -46.06 21.15 -39.45
C LEU A 54 -47.21 20.15 -39.40
N ILE A 55 -47.61 19.73 -38.19
CA ILE A 55 -48.71 18.76 -38.02
C ILE A 55 -50.08 19.44 -38.20
N LYS A 56 -50.23 20.71 -37.79
CA LYS A 56 -51.47 21.48 -37.99
C LYS A 56 -51.74 21.82 -39.46
N GLU A 57 -50.69 22.07 -40.24
CA GLU A 57 -50.78 22.38 -41.67
C GLU A 57 -50.87 21.11 -42.55
N ALA A 58 -50.75 19.91 -41.97
CA ALA A 58 -50.84 18.66 -42.71
C ALA A 58 -52.30 18.36 -43.11
N PRO A 59 -52.56 17.89 -44.35
CA PRO A 59 -53.92 17.54 -44.77
C PRO A 59 -54.48 16.38 -43.92
N PRO A 60 -55.81 16.32 -43.70
CA PRO A 60 -56.44 15.21 -43.00
C PRO A 60 -56.16 13.88 -43.70
N VAL A 61 -56.00 12.82 -42.92
CA VAL A 61 -55.65 11.48 -43.39
C VAL A 61 -56.83 10.51 -43.22
N THR A 62 -56.92 9.56 -44.15
CA THR A 62 -57.83 8.42 -44.06
C THR A 62 -56.95 7.17 -43.97
N ILE A 63 -57.06 6.42 -42.88
CA ILE A 63 -56.27 5.20 -42.66
C ILE A 63 -57.11 4.17 -41.90
N SER A 64 -56.95 2.90 -42.27
CA SER A 64 -57.61 1.77 -41.62
C SER A 64 -56.61 0.64 -41.44
N ALA A 65 -56.25 0.37 -40.18
CA ALA A 65 -55.30 -0.63 -39.77
C ALA A 65 -55.88 -1.50 -38.66
N LYS A 66 -55.61 -2.80 -38.71
CA LYS A 66 -56.06 -3.76 -37.69
C LYS A 66 -54.92 -4.71 -37.35
N GLY A 67 -54.30 -4.48 -36.20
CA GLY A 67 -53.14 -5.24 -35.74
C GLY A 67 -51.88 -5.05 -36.59
N THR A 68 -51.71 -3.88 -37.23
CA THR A 68 -50.61 -3.61 -38.15
C THR A 68 -49.34 -3.22 -37.39
N PRO A 69 -48.15 -3.78 -37.66
CA PRO A 69 -46.90 -3.38 -37.00
C PRO A 69 -46.65 -1.87 -37.11
N LEU A 70 -46.13 -1.24 -36.04
CA LEU A 70 -45.92 0.22 -35.94
C LEU A 70 -45.21 0.82 -37.17
N VAL A 71 -44.12 0.20 -37.63
CA VAL A 71 -43.37 0.67 -38.80
C VAL A 71 -44.25 0.64 -40.06
N SER A 72 -44.95 -0.47 -40.31
CA SER A 72 -45.84 -0.60 -41.45
C SER A 72 -47.03 0.37 -41.39
N PHE A 73 -47.56 0.64 -40.19
CA PHE A 73 -48.61 1.65 -39.98
C PHE A 73 -48.10 3.06 -40.28
N LEU A 74 -46.90 3.41 -39.83
CA LEU A 74 -46.29 4.72 -40.09
C LEU A 74 -45.92 4.89 -41.57
N ASP A 75 -45.46 3.83 -42.24
CA ASP A 75 -45.19 3.84 -43.69
C ASP A 75 -46.46 4.15 -44.49
N GLU A 76 -47.60 3.59 -44.08
CA GLU A 76 -48.90 3.87 -44.70
C GLU A 76 -49.40 5.29 -44.37
N LEU A 77 -49.26 5.71 -43.11
CA LEU A 77 -49.65 7.05 -42.64
C LEU A 77 -48.87 8.17 -43.34
N PHE A 78 -47.58 7.98 -43.60
CA PHE A 78 -46.69 8.97 -44.22
C PHE A 78 -46.38 8.67 -45.69
N LYS A 79 -47.23 7.88 -46.36
CA LYS A 79 -47.09 7.57 -47.80
C LYS A 79 -47.16 8.82 -48.69
N GLY A 80 -47.89 9.86 -48.27
CA GLY A 80 -48.03 11.13 -48.97
C GLY A 80 -46.72 11.94 -49.14
N PRO A 81 -46.69 12.96 -50.01
CA PRO A 81 -45.46 13.65 -50.40
C PRO A 81 -44.96 14.72 -49.43
N HIS A 82 -45.65 14.99 -48.32
CA HIS A 82 -45.40 16.19 -47.50
C HIS A 82 -44.57 15.95 -46.23
N LEU A 83 -44.73 14.80 -45.57
CA LEU A 83 -44.11 14.50 -44.28
C LEU A 83 -43.48 13.10 -44.29
N ASP A 84 -42.40 12.95 -43.53
CA ASP A 84 -41.61 11.72 -43.34
C ASP A 84 -41.36 11.51 -41.83
N TYR A 85 -41.01 10.29 -41.43
CA TYR A 85 -40.76 9.97 -40.02
C TYR A 85 -39.43 9.24 -39.81
N ALA A 86 -38.91 9.29 -38.59
CA ALA A 86 -37.79 8.49 -38.11
C ALA A 86 -38.07 7.98 -36.70
N ILE A 87 -37.64 6.76 -36.38
CA ILE A 87 -37.78 6.19 -35.04
C ILE A 87 -36.38 6.12 -34.41
N GLU A 88 -36.18 6.85 -33.31
CA GLU A 88 -34.92 6.86 -32.55
C GLU A 88 -35.23 6.73 -31.04
N ASN A 89 -34.63 5.75 -30.36
CA ASN A 89 -34.72 5.56 -28.90
C ASN A 89 -36.14 5.76 -28.31
N HIS A 90 -37.13 4.97 -28.77
CA HIS A 90 -38.54 5.05 -28.33
C HIS A 90 -39.25 6.39 -28.62
N THR A 91 -38.71 7.20 -29.54
CA THR A 91 -39.31 8.46 -30.00
C THR A 91 -39.54 8.44 -31.51
N ILE A 92 -40.74 8.79 -31.97
CA ILE A 92 -41.09 8.98 -33.38
C ILE A 92 -40.91 10.47 -33.71
N ILE A 93 -39.96 10.79 -34.59
CA ILE A 93 -39.65 12.15 -35.00
C ILE A 93 -40.26 12.41 -36.39
N ILE A 94 -41.15 13.41 -36.49
CA ILE A 94 -41.80 13.77 -37.76
C ILE A 94 -41.13 14.99 -38.38
N ARG A 95 -40.82 14.91 -39.67
CA ARG A 95 -40.10 15.93 -40.44
C ARG A 95 -40.73 16.15 -41.83
N LYS A 96 -40.44 17.28 -42.47
CA LYS A 96 -40.86 17.52 -43.87
C LYS A 96 -40.17 16.52 -44.81
N LYS A 97 -40.95 15.86 -45.67
CA LYS A 97 -40.43 14.96 -46.70
C LYS A 97 -39.71 15.81 -47.74
N ARG A 98 -38.41 15.60 -47.93
CA ARG A 98 -37.64 16.33 -48.93
C ARG A 98 -38.13 15.89 -50.32
N ALA A 99 -38.43 16.86 -51.19
CA ALA A 99 -38.83 16.59 -52.56
C ALA A 99 -37.78 15.70 -53.24
N THR A 100 -38.18 14.48 -53.61
CA THR A 100 -37.38 13.61 -54.45
C THR A 100 -37.30 14.25 -55.81
N THR A 101 -36.18 14.91 -56.11
CA THR A 101 -35.87 15.31 -57.48
C THR A 101 -35.74 14.02 -58.28
N VAL A 102 -36.77 13.71 -59.08
CA VAL A 102 -36.69 12.69 -60.13
C VAL A 102 -35.72 13.24 -61.17
N ILE A 103 -34.45 12.92 -61.00
CA ILE A 103 -33.49 12.97 -62.09
C ILE A 103 -33.83 11.74 -62.94
N PRO A 104 -34.07 11.88 -64.26
CA PRO A 104 -34.25 10.75 -65.16
C PRO A 104 -33.10 9.77 -64.99
N ARG A 105 -33.33 8.49 -65.31
CA ARG A 105 -32.27 7.49 -65.51
C ARG A 105 -31.33 7.99 -66.62
N VAL A 106 -30.40 8.84 -66.23
CA VAL A 106 -29.13 9.07 -66.88
C VAL A 106 -28.17 8.19 -66.10
N TYR A 107 -27.46 7.34 -66.83
CA TYR A 107 -26.19 6.77 -66.43
C TYR A 107 -25.54 7.61 -65.33
N THR A 108 -25.19 7.02 -64.18
CA THR A 108 -24.04 7.54 -63.43
C THR A 108 -22.85 7.41 -64.35
N ASP A 109 -22.65 8.48 -65.12
CA ASP A 109 -21.34 8.94 -65.46
C ASP A 109 -20.51 8.89 -64.17
N THR A 110 -19.46 8.09 -64.26
CA THR A 110 -18.56 7.71 -63.19
C THR A 110 -17.57 8.84 -62.91
N SER A 111 -17.90 10.10 -63.23
CA SER A 111 -16.89 11.14 -63.50
C SER A 111 -16.58 12.15 -62.39
N ARG A 112 -17.16 12.03 -61.17
CA ARG A 112 -16.68 12.83 -60.01
C ARG A 112 -15.90 12.04 -58.95
N GLN A 113 -15.98 10.72 -58.96
CA GLN A 113 -15.02 9.87 -58.25
C GLN A 113 -13.92 9.52 -59.23
N LYS A 114 -12.80 10.24 -59.16
CA LYS A 114 -11.63 9.81 -59.92
C LYS A 114 -11.01 8.61 -59.23
N GLU A 115 -10.56 7.68 -60.05
CA GLU A 115 -9.65 6.65 -59.58
C GLU A 115 -8.35 7.34 -59.18
N ILE A 116 -8.09 7.39 -57.87
CA ILE A 116 -6.83 7.88 -57.34
C ILE A 116 -5.89 6.70 -57.35
N VAL A 117 -4.98 6.69 -58.32
CA VAL A 117 -3.84 5.80 -58.31
C VAL A 117 -2.70 6.47 -57.56
N GLY A 118 -1.90 5.69 -56.84
CA GLY A 118 -0.79 6.23 -56.09
C GLY A 118 0.25 5.19 -55.75
N VAL A 119 1.41 5.65 -55.32
CA VAL A 119 2.52 4.82 -54.86
C VAL A 119 2.88 5.22 -53.44
N VAL A 120 3.02 4.22 -52.58
CA VAL A 120 3.59 4.38 -51.24
C VAL A 120 5.03 3.88 -51.26
N THR A 121 5.95 4.74 -50.85
CA THR A 121 7.38 4.42 -50.72
C THR A 121 7.88 4.75 -49.32
N ASP A 122 9.01 4.16 -48.94
CA ASP A 122 9.73 4.58 -47.75
C ASP A 122 10.55 5.87 -47.99
N SER A 123 11.26 6.33 -46.95
CA SER A 123 12.14 7.51 -47.03
C SER A 123 13.35 7.34 -47.97
N SER A 124 13.72 6.10 -48.33
CA SER A 124 14.75 5.77 -49.32
C SER A 124 14.20 5.58 -50.74
N GLY A 125 12.88 5.71 -50.94
CA GLY A 125 12.23 5.55 -52.24
C GLY A 125 11.88 4.11 -52.62
N GLN A 126 12.03 3.14 -51.71
CA GLN A 126 11.65 1.75 -51.97
C GLN A 126 10.12 1.58 -51.81
N PRO A 127 9.46 0.80 -52.70
CA PRO A 127 8.01 0.61 -52.64
C PRO A 127 7.58 -0.20 -51.41
N LEU A 128 6.47 0.20 -50.78
CA LEU A 128 5.94 -0.45 -49.58
C LEU A 128 4.66 -1.27 -49.88
N PRO A 129 4.73 -2.61 -49.91
CA PRO A 129 3.57 -3.46 -50.16
C PRO A 129 2.72 -3.72 -48.90
N GLY A 130 1.39 -3.70 -49.04
CA GLY A 130 0.45 -3.96 -47.94
C GLY A 130 0.15 -2.76 -47.02
N VAL A 131 0.48 -1.53 -47.43
CA VAL A 131 0.08 -0.30 -46.73
C VAL A 131 -1.44 -0.14 -46.84
N SER A 132 -2.13 0.05 -45.71
CA SER A 132 -3.57 0.31 -45.71
C SER A 132 -3.84 1.80 -45.95
N ILE A 133 -4.55 2.10 -47.03
CA ILE A 133 -5.00 3.44 -47.41
C ILE A 133 -6.50 3.56 -47.12
N ARG A 134 -6.91 4.57 -46.36
CA ARG A 134 -8.33 4.81 -46.00
C ARG A 134 -8.75 6.25 -46.24
N ILE A 135 -10.02 6.47 -46.56
CA ILE A 135 -10.62 7.80 -46.61
C ILE A 135 -11.02 8.21 -45.19
N VAL A 136 -10.47 9.32 -44.69
CA VAL A 136 -10.75 9.80 -43.33
C VAL A 136 -12.20 10.30 -43.24
N GLY A 137 -12.97 9.76 -42.29
CA GLY A 137 -14.36 10.19 -42.02
C GLY A 137 -15.43 9.56 -42.93
N ARG A 138 -15.10 8.61 -43.82
CA ARG A 138 -16.05 7.89 -44.68
C ARG A 138 -15.69 6.40 -44.85
N PRO A 139 -16.66 5.52 -45.18
CA PRO A 139 -16.37 4.14 -45.59
C PRO A 139 -15.65 4.13 -46.94
N GLY A 140 -14.47 3.52 -47.00
CA GLY A 140 -13.67 3.38 -48.23
C GLY A 140 -12.18 3.26 -47.96
N GLY A 141 -11.52 2.29 -48.59
CA GLY A 141 -10.07 2.06 -48.45
C GLY A 141 -9.57 0.93 -49.34
N THR A 142 -8.26 0.87 -49.50
CA THR A 142 -7.54 -0.11 -50.32
C THR A 142 -6.20 -0.47 -49.66
N THR A 143 -5.45 -1.39 -50.25
CA THR A 143 -4.09 -1.74 -49.81
C THR A 143 -3.11 -1.68 -50.97
N THR A 144 -1.85 -1.34 -50.72
CA THR A 144 -0.83 -1.33 -51.78
C THR A 144 -0.43 -2.75 -52.23
N ASN A 145 -0.13 -2.91 -53.52
CA ASN A 145 0.37 -4.15 -54.13
C ASN A 145 1.89 -4.34 -53.91
N GLN A 146 2.50 -5.38 -54.51
CA GLN A 146 3.94 -5.70 -54.39
C GLN A 146 4.87 -4.56 -54.84
N ASN A 147 4.41 -3.68 -55.73
CA ASN A 147 5.15 -2.52 -56.23
C ASN A 147 4.79 -1.22 -55.47
N GLY A 148 4.12 -1.33 -54.31
CA GLY A 148 3.72 -0.19 -53.50
C GLY A 148 2.58 0.64 -54.09
N GLN A 149 1.93 0.18 -55.17
CA GLN A 149 0.88 0.92 -55.85
C GLN A 149 -0.50 0.64 -55.23
N PHE A 150 -1.35 1.65 -55.15
CA PHE A 150 -2.75 1.53 -54.76
C PHE A 150 -3.67 2.22 -55.76
N SER A 151 -4.92 1.77 -55.82
CA SER A 151 -6.01 2.44 -56.53
C SER A 151 -7.24 2.53 -55.61
N LEU A 152 -7.83 3.71 -55.52
CA LEU A 152 -9.00 3.98 -54.70
C LEU A 152 -9.89 5.05 -55.35
N LYS A 153 -11.20 4.81 -55.41
CA LYS A 153 -12.17 5.83 -55.82
C LYS A 153 -12.45 6.75 -54.63
N ALA A 154 -12.14 8.05 -54.76
CA ALA A 154 -12.48 9.05 -53.76
C ALA A 154 -12.88 10.38 -54.41
N ASP A 155 -13.58 11.23 -53.65
CA ASP A 155 -14.00 12.56 -54.09
C ASP A 155 -12.81 13.52 -54.18
N HIS A 156 -12.95 14.59 -54.98
CA HIS A 156 -12.03 15.73 -54.92
C HIS A 156 -11.93 16.24 -53.47
N ASP A 157 -10.70 16.52 -53.02
CA ASP A 157 -10.35 17.04 -51.69
C ASP A 157 -10.40 16.02 -50.54
N ALA A 158 -10.62 14.74 -50.85
CA ALA A 158 -10.59 13.67 -49.86
C ALA A 158 -9.23 13.61 -49.13
N VAL A 159 -9.29 13.36 -47.82
CA VAL A 159 -8.10 13.13 -47.00
C VAL A 159 -7.87 11.63 -46.90
N LEU A 160 -6.76 11.17 -47.45
CA LEU A 160 -6.31 9.79 -47.35
C LEU A 160 -5.44 9.64 -46.10
N SER A 161 -5.59 8.53 -45.40
CA SER A 161 -4.71 8.11 -44.31
C SER A 161 -4.01 6.82 -44.73
N ALA A 162 -2.68 6.86 -44.80
CA ALA A 162 -1.83 5.69 -45.02
C ALA A 162 -1.29 5.17 -43.69
N SER A 163 -1.43 3.87 -43.45
CA SER A 163 -0.92 3.21 -42.25
C SER A 163 -0.25 1.89 -42.61
N TYR A 164 0.93 1.66 -42.04
CA TYR A 164 1.74 0.47 -42.28
C TYR A 164 2.56 0.16 -41.02
N ILE A 165 2.71 -1.14 -40.72
CA ILE A 165 3.38 -1.57 -39.49
C ILE A 165 4.86 -1.21 -39.57
N GLY A 166 5.39 -0.51 -38.55
CA GLY A 166 6.76 -0.03 -38.54
C GLY A 166 6.98 1.31 -39.25
N TYR A 167 5.92 2.03 -39.63
CA TYR A 167 5.97 3.33 -40.31
C TYR A 167 5.04 4.36 -39.65
N LYS A 168 5.41 5.65 -39.64
CA LYS A 168 4.53 6.73 -39.13
C LYS A 168 3.33 6.87 -40.05
N ALA A 169 2.12 6.94 -39.48
CA ALA A 169 0.91 7.17 -40.28
C ALA A 169 0.96 8.56 -40.93
N VAL A 170 0.61 8.62 -42.22
CA VAL A 170 0.66 9.85 -43.01
C VAL A 170 -0.74 10.17 -43.50
N THR A 171 -1.20 11.39 -43.28
CA THR A 171 -2.42 11.92 -43.90
C THR A 171 -2.07 12.79 -45.09
N LEU A 172 -2.68 12.52 -46.24
CA LEU A 172 -2.49 13.28 -47.46
C LEU A 172 -3.84 13.79 -47.95
N ARG A 173 -3.97 15.11 -48.12
CA ARG A 173 -5.11 15.68 -48.84
C ARG A 173 -4.84 15.59 -50.34
N VAL A 174 -5.76 14.97 -51.08
CA VAL A 174 -5.61 14.75 -52.52
C VAL A 174 -5.76 16.10 -53.24
N PRO A 175 -4.75 16.58 -54.00
CA PRO A 175 -4.84 17.83 -54.75
C PRO A 175 -5.83 17.70 -55.91
N ALA A 176 -6.57 18.78 -56.21
CA ALA A 176 -7.62 18.78 -57.24
C ALA A 176 -7.15 18.47 -58.69
N VAL A 177 -5.84 18.44 -58.94
CA VAL A 177 -5.25 18.31 -60.30
C VAL A 177 -4.37 17.06 -60.47
N ALA A 178 -4.01 16.34 -59.40
CA ALA A 178 -3.08 15.21 -59.50
C ALA A 178 -3.82 13.87 -59.60
N ALA A 179 -3.68 13.18 -60.74
CA ALA A 179 -4.17 11.80 -60.94
C ALA A 179 -3.29 10.74 -60.21
N MET A 180 -2.14 11.15 -59.68
CA MET A 180 -1.20 10.25 -59.00
C MET A 180 -0.80 10.79 -57.61
N ALA A 181 -1.10 10.04 -56.55
CA ALA A 181 -0.71 10.37 -55.18
C ALA A 181 0.60 9.66 -54.79
N SER A 182 1.65 10.40 -54.46
CA SER A 182 2.89 9.84 -53.88
C SER A 182 2.89 10.03 -52.37
N ILE A 183 2.89 8.92 -51.62
CA ILE A 183 2.93 8.93 -50.16
C ILE A 183 4.29 8.38 -49.74
N LYS A 184 5.15 9.25 -49.20
CA LYS A 184 6.38 8.82 -48.53
C LYS A 184 6.09 8.55 -47.07
N MET A 185 6.26 7.31 -46.64
CA MET A 185 6.16 6.93 -45.24
C MET A 185 7.56 6.88 -44.65
N ALA A 186 7.81 7.72 -43.65
CA ALA A 186 9.00 7.56 -42.83
C ALA A 186 8.85 6.28 -42.00
N ALA A 187 9.88 5.44 -41.98
CA ALA A 187 9.97 4.37 -41.01
C ALA A 187 9.66 4.98 -39.63
N ALA A 188 8.77 4.34 -38.88
CA ALA A 188 8.66 4.62 -37.47
C ALA A 188 10.03 4.22 -36.96
N SER A 189 10.85 5.22 -36.68
CA SER A 189 12.05 5.01 -35.89
C SER A 189 11.61 4.08 -34.77
N ASN A 190 12.35 3.00 -34.56
CA ASN A 190 12.50 2.45 -33.21
C ASN A 190 13.21 3.51 -32.36
N ASP A 191 12.62 4.71 -32.31
CA ASP A 191 12.76 5.63 -31.23
C ASP A 191 12.22 4.84 -30.03
N LEU A 192 13.14 4.11 -29.42
CA LEU A 192 13.17 3.91 -27.98
C LEU A 192 13.07 5.25 -27.22
N ASN A 193 13.12 6.39 -27.93
CA ASN A 193 12.38 7.60 -27.57
C ASN A 193 10.86 7.45 -27.83
N THR A 194 10.21 6.47 -27.19
CA THR A 194 8.94 6.86 -26.55
C THR A 194 9.35 8.05 -25.71
N VAL A 195 8.89 9.25 -26.05
CA VAL A 195 9.07 10.43 -25.20
C VAL A 195 8.36 10.08 -23.91
N SER A 196 9.09 9.44 -23.00
CA SER A 196 8.72 9.17 -21.63
C SER A 196 8.67 10.54 -21.00
N VAL A 197 7.49 11.13 -21.07
CA VAL A 197 7.16 12.29 -20.27
C VAL A 197 7.12 11.77 -18.84
N VAL A 198 8.12 12.18 -18.06
CA VAL A 198 8.16 11.89 -16.64
C VAL A 198 7.45 13.05 -15.96
N SER A 199 6.32 12.74 -15.33
CA SER A 199 5.65 13.69 -14.45
C SER A 199 6.40 13.71 -13.13
N ASN A 200 6.95 14.86 -12.76
CA ASN A 200 7.39 15.10 -11.39
C ASN A 200 6.24 15.63 -10.52
N GLY A 201 4.98 15.47 -10.98
CA GLY A 201 3.74 15.92 -10.36
C GLY A 201 3.47 17.42 -10.36
N PHE A 202 4.47 18.28 -10.60
CA PHE A 202 4.25 19.70 -10.91
C PHE A 202 4.18 19.94 -12.42
N GLN A 203 5.03 19.24 -13.17
CA GLN A 203 5.19 19.43 -14.60
C GLN A 203 5.44 18.08 -15.28
N ASN A 204 4.97 18.03 -16.52
CA ASN A 204 5.35 17.00 -17.45
C ASN A 204 6.67 17.41 -18.10
N ARG A 205 7.76 16.69 -17.79
CA ARG A 205 9.08 16.94 -18.38
C ARG A 205 9.46 15.80 -19.30
N LYS A 206 10.15 16.13 -20.40
CA LYS A 206 10.81 15.10 -21.22
C LYS A 206 11.92 14.48 -20.37
N GLN A 207 12.06 13.15 -20.36
CA GLN A 207 13.15 12.47 -19.63
C GLN A 207 14.54 13.03 -20.00
N ILE A 208 14.74 13.45 -21.25
CA ILE A 208 16.00 14.08 -21.69
C ILE A 208 16.30 15.41 -20.98
N ALA A 209 15.32 16.09 -20.40
CA ALA A 209 15.48 17.34 -19.66
C ALA A 209 15.53 17.17 -18.12
N SER A 210 15.39 15.94 -17.59
CA SER A 210 15.44 15.66 -16.15
C SER A 210 16.83 15.20 -15.71
N VAL A 211 17.41 15.83 -14.68
CA VAL A 211 18.74 15.45 -14.14
C VAL A 211 18.65 14.38 -13.06
N GLY A 212 17.59 14.42 -12.25
CA GLY A 212 17.49 13.61 -11.03
C GLY A 212 17.20 12.12 -11.26
N SER A 213 17.50 11.34 -10.23
CA SER A 213 17.23 9.92 -10.11
C SER A 213 15.74 9.69 -9.90
N ILE A 214 15.11 9.21 -10.97
CA ILE A 214 13.69 8.93 -11.04
C ILE A 214 13.52 7.47 -11.44
N SER A 215 12.76 6.72 -10.65
CA SER A 215 12.40 5.33 -10.97
C SER A 215 10.89 5.25 -11.21
N THR A 216 10.47 4.67 -12.32
CA THR A 216 9.06 4.58 -12.69
C THR A 216 8.66 3.12 -12.89
N VAL A 217 7.57 2.72 -12.24
CA VAL A 217 6.86 1.46 -12.43
C VAL A 217 5.56 1.76 -13.18
N THR A 218 5.28 1.04 -14.26
CA THR A 218 4.12 1.29 -15.13
C THR A 218 2.95 0.37 -14.81
N ALA A 219 1.76 0.70 -15.32
CA ALA A 219 0.60 -0.18 -15.23
C ALA A 219 0.87 -1.61 -15.71
N LYS A 220 1.70 -1.78 -16.75
CA LYS A 220 2.07 -3.10 -17.27
C LYS A 220 2.85 -3.93 -16.24
N ASP A 221 3.70 -3.26 -15.45
CA ASP A 221 4.51 -3.90 -14.41
C ASP A 221 3.65 -4.24 -13.17
N LEU A 222 2.53 -3.53 -12.97
CA LEU A 222 1.56 -3.76 -11.89
C LEU A 222 0.43 -4.72 -12.28
N GLU A 223 0.15 -4.89 -13.58
CA GLU A 223 -0.94 -5.71 -14.11
C GLU A 223 -0.83 -7.20 -13.73
N ASN A 224 0.40 -7.68 -13.54
CA ASN A 224 0.68 -9.07 -13.16
C ASN A 224 0.81 -9.23 -11.62
N SER A 225 0.62 -8.16 -10.85
CA SER A 225 0.64 -8.21 -9.38
C SER A 225 -0.72 -8.64 -8.82
N GLY A 226 -0.73 -9.73 -8.06
CA GLY A 226 -1.92 -10.26 -7.37
C GLY A 226 -2.15 -9.67 -6.01
N ILE A 227 -1.32 -8.69 -5.66
CA ILE A 227 -1.31 -8.08 -4.36
C ILE A 227 -2.42 -7.02 -4.29
N THR A 228 -3.03 -6.89 -3.11
CA THR A 228 -4.21 -6.06 -2.86
C THR A 228 -3.89 -4.58 -2.66
N THR A 229 -2.61 -4.24 -2.41
CA THR A 229 -2.14 -2.87 -2.21
C THR A 229 -0.95 -2.58 -3.13
N PHE A 230 -0.80 -1.34 -3.57
CA PHE A 230 0.24 -1.00 -4.54
C PHE A 230 1.64 -0.96 -3.91
N ASP A 231 1.76 -0.62 -2.63
CA ASP A 231 3.02 -0.54 -1.89
C ASP A 231 3.78 -1.87 -1.95
N LYS A 232 3.11 -2.98 -1.64
CA LYS A 232 3.65 -4.33 -1.78
C LYS A 232 3.99 -4.68 -3.25
N ALA A 233 3.28 -4.13 -4.23
CA ALA A 233 3.58 -4.33 -5.65
C ALA A 233 4.87 -3.62 -6.10
N LEU A 234 5.42 -2.69 -5.32
CA LEU A 234 6.70 -2.03 -5.60
C LEU A 234 7.91 -2.82 -5.06
N ALA A 235 7.68 -3.84 -4.23
CA ALA A 235 8.74 -4.60 -3.58
C ALA A 235 9.70 -5.23 -4.61
N GLY A 236 10.98 -4.87 -4.50
CA GLY A 236 12.05 -5.34 -5.39
C GLY A 236 11.90 -4.97 -6.87
N LYS A 237 11.06 -3.98 -7.22
CA LYS A 237 10.93 -3.45 -8.59
C LYS A 237 11.80 -2.20 -8.84
N MET A 238 12.31 -1.57 -7.80
CA MET A 238 13.09 -0.33 -7.91
C MET A 238 14.34 -0.32 -7.01
N PRO A 239 15.50 0.14 -7.51
CA PRO A 239 16.67 0.36 -6.67
C PRO A 239 16.49 1.56 -5.73
N GLY A 240 17.15 1.53 -4.58
CA GLY A 240 17.08 2.57 -3.56
C GLY A 240 15.82 2.52 -2.70
N VAL A 241 14.91 1.58 -2.95
CA VAL A 241 13.59 1.50 -2.30
C VAL A 241 13.44 0.15 -1.60
N TYR A 242 13.42 0.18 -0.27
CA TYR A 242 13.13 -0.97 0.56
C TYR A 242 11.65 -0.95 0.95
N VAL A 243 10.91 -1.97 0.51
CA VAL A 243 9.51 -2.18 0.90
C VAL A 243 9.46 -3.38 1.84
N ARG A 244 8.86 -3.18 3.02
CA ARG A 244 8.72 -4.22 4.03
C ARG A 244 7.25 -4.49 4.33
N SER A 245 6.81 -5.73 4.20
CA SER A 245 5.53 -6.18 4.72
C SER A 245 5.60 -6.31 6.24
N VAL A 246 4.83 -5.49 6.97
CA VAL A 246 4.74 -5.56 8.44
C VAL A 246 3.85 -6.71 8.91
N SER A 247 2.88 -7.12 8.09
CA SER A 247 2.05 -8.30 8.34
C SER A 247 1.36 -8.80 7.05
N GLY A 248 1.02 -10.09 7.05
CA GLY A 248 0.23 -10.75 6.00
C GLY A 248 -1.29 -10.55 6.13
N ARG A 249 -1.75 -9.68 7.04
CA ARG A 249 -3.18 -9.39 7.23
C ARG A 249 -3.77 -8.71 5.98
N PRO A 250 -4.99 -9.07 5.55
CA PRO A 250 -5.66 -8.34 4.47
C PRO A 250 -5.90 -6.87 4.85
N GLY A 251 -5.56 -5.95 3.94
CA GLY A 251 -5.70 -4.50 4.15
C GLY A 251 -4.47 -3.82 4.78
N GLU A 252 -3.51 -4.57 5.31
CA GLU A 252 -2.25 -4.04 5.85
C GLU A 252 -1.36 -3.45 4.74
N THR A 253 -0.96 -2.19 4.92
CA THR A 253 0.00 -1.49 4.05
C THR A 253 1.44 -1.79 4.46
N GLY A 254 2.31 -2.07 3.48
CA GLY A 254 3.75 -2.17 3.68
C GLY A 254 4.40 -0.82 4.00
N GLN A 255 5.54 -0.89 4.71
CA GLN A 255 6.38 0.27 4.99
C GLN A 255 7.35 0.49 3.80
N ILE A 256 7.42 1.72 3.28
CA ILE A 256 8.36 2.08 2.22
C ILE A 256 9.45 2.99 2.80
N ILE A 257 10.72 2.60 2.60
CA ILE A 257 11.90 3.36 3.00
C ILE A 257 12.74 3.63 1.75
N ILE A 258 13.05 4.90 1.50
CA ILE A 258 13.89 5.32 0.37
C ILE A 258 15.27 5.70 0.90
N ARG A 259 16.32 5.01 0.45
CA ARG A 259 17.73 5.25 0.80
C ARG A 259 17.99 5.26 2.33
N GLY A 260 17.42 4.29 3.03
CA GLY A 260 17.63 4.08 4.46
C GLY A 260 16.87 5.06 5.37
N VAL A 261 17.00 4.83 6.68
CA VAL A 261 16.36 5.66 7.70
C VAL A 261 17.12 6.97 7.88
N ASN A 262 16.40 8.09 7.91
CA ASN A 262 16.97 9.45 7.93
C ASN A 262 16.56 10.29 9.16
N THR A 263 15.87 9.70 10.14
CA THR A 263 15.39 10.40 11.33
C THR A 263 15.44 9.50 12.57
N LEU A 264 15.67 10.10 13.76
CA LEU A 264 15.66 9.40 15.06
C LEU A 264 14.30 9.48 15.76
N THR A 265 13.61 10.61 15.62
CA THR A 265 12.41 10.96 16.38
C THR A 265 11.20 11.32 15.51
N GLY A 266 11.40 11.49 14.19
CA GLY A 266 10.38 11.88 13.22
C GLY A 266 9.79 10.72 12.42
N ASN A 267 8.90 11.04 11.48
CA ASN A 267 8.32 10.05 10.56
C ASN A 267 9.28 9.79 9.39
N ALA A 268 9.62 8.52 9.13
CA ALA A 268 10.50 8.10 8.04
C ALA A 268 9.75 7.77 6.72
N GLN A 269 8.42 7.88 6.68
CA GLN A 269 7.62 7.61 5.47
C GLN A 269 7.86 8.69 4.38
N PRO A 270 7.83 8.32 3.10
CA PRO A 270 7.92 9.26 1.99
C PRO A 270 6.63 10.08 1.82
N LEU A 271 6.72 11.20 1.10
CA LEU A 271 5.53 11.95 0.68
C LEU A 271 4.83 11.23 -0.48
N TYR A 272 3.53 11.00 -0.35
CA TYR A 272 2.72 10.47 -1.43
C TYR A 272 2.02 11.60 -2.18
N VAL A 273 2.02 11.52 -3.51
CA VAL A 273 1.42 12.51 -4.40
C VAL A 273 0.50 11.79 -5.37
N LEU A 274 -0.79 12.15 -5.38
CA LEU A 274 -1.78 11.60 -6.30
C LEU A 274 -2.17 12.66 -7.33
N ASP A 275 -1.89 12.38 -8.61
CA ASP A 275 -2.16 13.27 -9.73
C ASP A 275 -1.64 14.70 -9.50
N GLY A 276 -0.39 14.78 -9.04
CA GLY A 276 0.35 16.02 -8.83
C GLY A 276 0.14 16.73 -7.50
N MET A 277 -0.83 16.27 -6.70
CA MET A 277 -1.19 16.88 -5.42
C MET A 277 -0.88 15.95 -4.24
N PRO A 278 -0.28 16.45 -3.15
CA PRO A 278 0.09 15.63 -2.00
C PRO A 278 -1.14 14.96 -1.36
N LEU A 279 -0.95 13.75 -0.84
CA LEU A 279 -1.88 13.13 0.11
C LEU A 279 -1.45 13.56 1.50
N GLN A 280 -2.35 14.20 2.25
CA GLN A 280 -2.08 14.55 3.65
C GLN A 280 -2.44 13.32 4.51
N GLY A 281 -1.45 12.74 5.18
CA GLY A 281 -1.50 11.39 5.73
C GLY A 281 -1.33 11.33 7.24
N ASP A 282 -1.98 12.22 7.99
CA ASP A 282 -2.04 12.04 9.44
C ASP A 282 -2.94 10.83 9.77
N GLU A 283 -2.51 9.97 10.69
CA GLU A 283 -3.31 8.83 11.14
C GLU A 283 -4.62 9.30 11.79
N VAL A 284 -5.72 9.12 11.07
CA VAL A 284 -7.08 9.40 11.53
C VAL A 284 -7.65 8.18 12.24
N SER A 285 -6.97 7.68 13.27
CA SER A 285 -7.51 6.63 14.14
C SER A 285 -8.00 7.25 15.44
N ALA A 286 -9.19 6.82 15.92
CA ALA A 286 -9.73 7.18 17.23
C ALA A 286 -9.34 6.15 18.31
N SER A 287 -8.79 4.99 17.93
CA SER A 287 -8.24 3.96 18.84
C SER A 287 -7.29 3.00 18.10
N MET A 288 -6.10 2.77 18.68
CA MET A 288 -5.03 1.75 18.51
C MET A 288 -4.77 1.00 17.18
N ASN A 289 -5.61 1.05 16.15
CA ASN A 289 -5.45 0.27 14.92
C ASN A 289 -5.34 1.19 13.68
N SER A 290 -4.13 1.29 13.14
CA SER A 290 -3.76 2.17 12.01
C SER A 290 -4.13 1.59 10.63
N LEU A 291 -4.55 0.31 10.56
CA LEU A 291 -4.78 -0.48 9.34
C LEU A 291 -5.55 0.20 8.20
N ILE A 292 -6.41 1.18 8.50
CA ILE A 292 -7.32 1.79 7.53
C ILE A 292 -7.02 3.27 7.28
N THR A 293 -6.13 3.87 8.06
CA THR A 293 -5.97 5.34 8.10
C THR A 293 -4.93 5.89 7.14
N ASN A 294 -4.11 5.02 6.54
CA ASN A 294 -3.08 5.43 5.60
C ASN A 294 -3.68 5.75 4.23
N GLY A 295 -3.63 7.04 3.83
CA GLY A 295 -4.18 7.55 2.57
C GLY A 295 -3.66 6.87 1.29
N ILE A 296 -2.56 6.13 1.41
CA ILE A 296 -1.89 5.32 0.40
C ILE A 296 -2.80 4.17 -0.07
N GLY A 297 -3.49 3.49 0.85
CA GLY A 297 -4.27 2.29 0.52
C GLY A 297 -5.61 2.56 -0.18
N ASN A 298 -5.87 3.78 -0.67
CA ASN A 298 -7.17 4.18 -1.23
C ASN A 298 -7.22 4.14 -2.77
N VAL A 299 -6.08 3.99 -3.44
CA VAL A 299 -6.03 3.94 -4.92
C VAL A 299 -5.87 2.48 -5.37
N PRO A 300 -6.87 1.90 -6.06
CA PRO A 300 -6.75 0.55 -6.60
C PRO A 300 -5.62 0.45 -7.63
N PRO A 301 -4.76 -0.58 -7.60
CA PRO A 301 -3.69 -0.77 -8.58
C PRO A 301 -4.17 -0.74 -10.03
N GLU A 302 -5.41 -1.20 -10.30
CA GLU A 302 -5.99 -1.22 -11.65
C GLU A 302 -6.26 0.18 -12.22
N ASN A 303 -6.40 1.19 -11.36
CA ASN A 303 -6.61 2.59 -11.75
C ASN A 303 -5.27 3.34 -11.91
N ILE A 304 -4.15 2.75 -11.52
CA ILE A 304 -2.81 3.34 -11.62
C ILE A 304 -2.30 3.21 -13.06
N GLU A 305 -1.78 4.31 -13.60
CA GLU A 305 -1.07 4.35 -14.88
C GLU A 305 0.44 4.23 -14.68
N SER A 306 0.98 4.93 -13.68
CA SER A 306 2.38 4.79 -13.28
C SER A 306 2.60 5.22 -11.83
N ILE A 307 3.66 4.68 -11.23
CA ILE A 307 4.19 5.09 -9.93
C ILE A 307 5.62 5.54 -10.18
N THR A 308 5.92 6.78 -9.85
CA THR A 308 7.23 7.41 -10.05
C THR A 308 7.82 7.81 -8.72
N ILE A 309 9.01 7.31 -8.38
CA ILE A 309 9.71 7.63 -7.14
C ILE A 309 10.81 8.65 -7.43
N LEU A 310 10.74 9.78 -6.74
CA LEU A 310 11.74 10.85 -6.74
C LEU A 310 12.66 10.64 -5.54
N LYS A 311 13.87 10.11 -5.80
CA LYS A 311 14.80 9.71 -4.74
C LYS A 311 15.73 10.84 -4.30
N ASP A 312 16.20 11.63 -5.26
CA ASP A 312 17.22 12.65 -5.01
C ASP A 312 16.68 14.07 -4.84
N ALA A 313 17.55 14.94 -4.31
CA ALA A 313 17.25 16.35 -4.09
C ALA A 313 16.89 17.10 -5.38
N THR A 314 17.51 16.80 -6.53
CA THR A 314 17.21 17.51 -7.79
C THR A 314 15.83 17.19 -8.36
N ALA A 315 15.31 16.00 -8.09
CA ALA A 315 13.97 15.58 -8.48
C ALA A 315 12.92 15.96 -7.43
N ALA A 316 13.23 15.78 -6.13
CA ALA A 316 12.27 15.87 -5.05
C ALA A 316 12.18 17.26 -4.37
N SER A 317 13.18 18.15 -4.53
CA SER A 317 13.22 19.44 -3.82
C SER A 317 12.05 20.36 -4.13
N ILE A 318 11.38 20.18 -5.27
CA ILE A 318 10.16 20.94 -5.62
C ILE A 318 9.01 20.67 -4.63
N TYR A 319 9.01 19.53 -3.96
CA TYR A 319 8.09 19.17 -2.86
C TYR A 319 8.60 19.60 -1.48
N GLY A 320 9.86 20.06 -1.41
CA GLY A 320 10.45 20.72 -0.25
C GLY A 320 10.55 19.87 0.99
N SER A 321 10.13 20.44 2.11
CA SER A 321 10.37 19.89 3.44
C SER A 321 9.57 18.62 3.77
N ARG A 322 8.58 18.28 2.94
CA ARG A 322 7.85 17.01 3.04
C ARG A 322 8.56 15.88 2.29
N ALA A 323 9.61 16.20 1.51
CA ALA A 323 10.29 15.28 0.61
C ALA A 323 11.66 14.79 1.09
N ALA A 324 12.04 15.03 2.36
CA ALA A 324 13.30 14.54 2.93
C ALA A 324 13.47 13.02 2.80
N ASN A 325 12.37 12.28 2.95
CA ASN A 325 12.33 10.81 2.83
C ASN A 325 12.01 10.34 1.40
N GLY A 326 12.09 11.22 0.40
CA GLY A 326 11.68 10.96 -0.98
C GLY A 326 10.18 11.18 -1.24
N VAL A 327 9.80 11.12 -2.52
CA VAL A 327 8.42 11.36 -2.97
C VAL A 327 7.97 10.23 -3.88
N ILE A 328 6.74 9.74 -3.66
CA ILE A 328 6.09 8.73 -4.50
C ILE A 328 4.93 9.41 -5.23
N VAL A 329 5.12 9.62 -6.54
CA VAL A 329 4.14 10.23 -7.44
C VAL A 329 3.33 9.14 -8.13
N ILE A 330 2.05 9.05 -7.78
CA ILE A 330 1.07 8.13 -8.36
C ILE A 330 0.30 8.90 -9.42
N THR A 331 0.38 8.43 -10.65
CA THR A 331 -0.44 8.92 -11.76
C THR A 331 -1.51 7.89 -12.06
N THR A 332 -2.78 8.31 -12.03
CA THR A 332 -3.92 7.43 -12.34
C THR A 332 -4.35 7.59 -13.78
N LYS A 333 -4.94 6.52 -14.34
CA LYS A 333 -5.39 6.45 -15.74
C LYS A 333 -6.32 7.61 -16.09
N ASN A 334 -6.19 8.12 -17.31
CA ASN A 334 -6.99 9.22 -17.86
C ASN A 334 -7.79 8.78 -19.10
N GLY A 335 -8.79 9.59 -19.48
CA GLY A 335 -9.56 9.37 -20.70
C GLY A 335 -8.68 9.47 -21.95
N LYS A 336 -8.84 8.55 -22.90
CA LYS A 336 -8.11 8.55 -24.16
C LYS A 336 -8.99 9.07 -25.29
N ILE A 337 -8.42 9.90 -26.15
CA ILE A 337 -9.09 10.36 -27.38
C ILE A 337 -9.28 9.15 -28.30
N GLY A 338 -10.49 8.96 -28.81
CA GLY A 338 -10.81 7.88 -29.73
C GLY A 338 -12.13 7.22 -29.40
N SER A 339 -12.28 5.96 -29.82
CA SER A 339 -13.48 5.17 -29.51
C SER A 339 -13.56 4.87 -28.02
N ASP A 340 -14.78 4.92 -27.48
CA ASP A 340 -15.07 4.53 -26.11
C ASP A 340 -14.63 3.08 -25.86
N TYR A 341 -14.05 2.86 -24.69
CA TYR A 341 -13.49 1.59 -24.28
C TYR A 341 -13.96 1.24 -22.88
N ILE A 342 -14.53 0.05 -22.75
CA ILE A 342 -14.98 -0.51 -21.49
C ILE A 342 -14.05 -1.67 -21.16
N ASN A 343 -13.49 -1.67 -19.95
CA ASN A 343 -12.63 -2.74 -19.46
C ASN A 343 -13.19 -3.28 -18.14
N TYR A 344 -13.31 -4.60 -18.06
CA TYR A 344 -13.63 -5.33 -16.86
C TYR A 344 -12.44 -6.20 -16.45
N THR A 345 -12.08 -6.16 -15.17
CA THR A 345 -11.10 -7.07 -14.56
C THR A 345 -11.72 -7.73 -13.34
N GLY A 346 -11.79 -9.06 -13.36
CA GLY A 346 -12.24 -9.87 -12.23
C GLY A 346 -11.09 -10.72 -11.72
N LYS A 347 -10.87 -10.73 -10.40
CA LYS A 347 -9.88 -11.59 -9.73
C LYS A 347 -10.57 -12.46 -8.69
N TYR A 348 -10.18 -13.72 -8.63
CA TYR A 348 -10.54 -14.65 -7.57
C TYR A 348 -9.28 -15.25 -6.99
N GLY A 349 -9.09 -15.13 -5.68
CA GLY A 349 -7.87 -15.54 -4.99
C GLY A 349 -8.15 -16.43 -3.79
N VAL A 350 -7.28 -17.41 -3.58
CA VAL A 350 -7.26 -18.30 -2.42
C VAL A 350 -5.94 -18.11 -1.69
N THR A 351 -6.00 -17.74 -0.41
CA THR A 351 -4.85 -17.58 0.47
C THR A 351 -4.81 -18.74 1.44
N MET A 352 -3.67 -19.42 1.49
CA MET A 352 -3.46 -20.57 2.38
C MET A 352 -3.34 -20.10 3.83
N ARG A 353 -3.73 -20.96 4.76
CA ARG A 353 -3.46 -20.74 6.19
C ARG A 353 -1.94 -20.80 6.45
N PRO A 354 -1.45 -20.14 7.51
CA PRO A 354 -0.06 -20.31 7.94
C PRO A 354 0.23 -21.75 8.36
N GLU A 355 1.51 -22.11 8.33
CA GLU A 355 2.05 -23.36 8.85
C GLU A 355 2.93 -23.04 10.06
N ASN A 356 2.98 -23.93 11.04
CA ASN A 356 3.90 -23.80 12.16
C ASN A 356 5.29 -24.30 11.71
N SER A 357 6.26 -23.39 11.60
CA SER A 357 7.65 -23.72 11.27
C SER A 357 8.47 -24.15 12.49
N PHE A 358 7.95 -23.95 13.71
CA PHE A 358 8.65 -24.25 14.96
C PHE A 358 8.47 -25.72 15.38
N ASN A 359 9.55 -26.32 15.91
CA ASN A 359 9.56 -27.71 16.36
C ASN A 359 9.09 -27.84 17.83
N PHE A 360 7.80 -27.63 18.06
CA PHE A 360 7.17 -27.78 19.38
C PHE A 360 6.90 -29.25 19.73
N MET A 361 6.83 -29.53 21.03
CA MET A 361 6.48 -30.87 21.52
C MET A 361 5.06 -31.27 21.08
N ASN A 362 4.87 -32.54 20.72
CA ASN A 362 3.54 -33.15 20.64
C ASN A 362 3.02 -33.52 22.03
N SER A 363 1.78 -33.99 22.15
CA SER A 363 1.17 -34.28 23.46
C SER A 363 1.89 -35.33 24.29
N LYS A 364 2.44 -36.38 23.69
CA LYS A 364 3.18 -37.41 24.43
C LYS A 364 4.51 -36.87 24.97
N GLU A 365 5.24 -36.16 24.12
CA GLU A 365 6.49 -35.48 24.50
C GLU A 365 6.23 -34.45 25.60
N LYS A 366 5.14 -33.70 25.48
CA LYS A 366 4.74 -32.69 26.45
C LYS A 366 4.35 -33.29 27.79
N VAL A 367 3.61 -34.40 27.80
CA VAL A 367 3.27 -35.14 29.03
C VAL A 367 4.52 -35.68 29.70
N ALA A 368 5.43 -36.29 28.93
CA ALA A 368 6.71 -36.78 29.45
C ALA A 368 7.58 -35.64 30.02
N PHE A 369 7.60 -34.49 29.35
CA PHE A 369 8.29 -33.30 29.81
C PHE A 369 7.74 -32.79 31.15
N GLU A 370 6.42 -32.72 31.30
CA GLU A 370 5.79 -32.29 32.55
C GLU A 370 6.01 -33.28 33.70
N ARG A 371 6.04 -34.59 33.43
CA ARG A 371 6.46 -35.59 34.42
C ARG A 371 7.90 -35.38 34.86
N GLY A 372 8.82 -35.18 33.91
CA GLY A 372 10.21 -34.90 34.24
C GLY A 372 10.38 -33.61 35.07
N LEU A 373 9.58 -32.58 34.81
CA LEU A 373 9.56 -31.36 35.65
C LEU A 373 8.96 -31.61 37.04
N ARG A 374 7.96 -32.49 37.13
CA ARG A 374 7.37 -32.91 38.41
C ARG A 374 8.40 -33.60 39.28
N ASP A 375 9.15 -34.53 38.71
CA ASP A 375 10.18 -35.30 39.40
C ASP A 375 11.36 -34.42 39.83
N ASP A 376 11.80 -33.50 38.96
CA ASP A 376 12.99 -32.67 39.21
C ASP A 376 12.72 -31.52 40.20
N TYR A 377 11.52 -30.91 40.19
CA TYR A 377 11.27 -29.62 40.88
C TYR A 377 10.09 -29.64 41.85
N TYR A 378 9.24 -30.67 41.82
CA TYR A 378 8.01 -30.76 42.62
C TYR A 378 7.19 -29.45 42.63
N PRO A 379 6.85 -28.86 41.47
CA PRO A 379 6.28 -27.51 41.41
C PRO A 379 4.84 -27.45 41.94
N PRO A 380 4.38 -26.29 42.44
CA PRO A 380 3.03 -26.13 42.95
C PRO A 380 1.98 -26.19 41.82
N TYR A 381 0.74 -26.57 42.16
CA TYR A 381 -0.39 -26.73 41.24
C TYR A 381 -0.51 -25.59 40.20
N GLU A 382 -0.44 -24.33 40.66
CA GLU A 382 -0.62 -23.13 39.81
C GLU A 382 0.54 -22.85 38.83
N SER A 383 1.67 -23.53 39.01
CA SER A 383 2.88 -23.33 38.20
C SER A 383 3.06 -24.39 37.12
N GLY A 384 2.26 -25.47 37.12
CA GLY A 384 2.41 -26.60 36.22
C GLY A 384 1.35 -26.67 35.13
N GLY A 385 1.65 -27.46 34.09
CA GLY A 385 0.65 -27.88 33.10
C GLY A 385 -0.29 -28.96 33.64
N ARG A 386 -1.06 -29.59 32.76
CA ARG A 386 -2.19 -30.43 33.17
C ARG A 386 -1.73 -31.68 33.93
N VAL A 387 -0.56 -32.23 33.61
CA VAL A 387 -0.02 -33.41 34.30
C VAL A 387 0.34 -33.06 35.74
N ILE A 388 1.06 -31.96 35.95
CA ILE A 388 1.43 -31.49 37.28
C ILE A 388 0.17 -31.16 38.10
N GLN A 389 -0.84 -30.54 37.50
CA GLN A 389 -2.12 -30.24 38.16
C GLN A 389 -2.83 -31.51 38.64
N LEU A 390 -2.93 -32.54 37.79
CA LEU A 390 -3.58 -33.81 38.11
C LEU A 390 -2.85 -34.57 39.21
N LEU A 391 -1.52 -34.67 39.13
CA LEU A 391 -0.71 -35.31 40.16
C LEU A 391 -0.79 -34.55 41.49
N SER A 392 -0.76 -33.21 41.45
CA SER A 392 -0.94 -32.38 42.65
C SER A 392 -2.30 -32.56 43.32
N LEU A 393 -3.36 -32.84 42.55
CA LEU A 393 -4.68 -33.17 43.09
C LEU A 393 -4.69 -34.55 43.75
N ALA A 394 -3.96 -35.52 43.18
CA ALA A 394 -3.78 -36.83 43.78
C ALA A 394 -3.04 -36.75 45.13
N ASP A 395 -1.97 -35.95 45.21
CA ASP A 395 -1.23 -35.73 46.47
C ASP A 395 -2.11 -35.09 47.56
N LYS A 396 -3.08 -34.26 47.16
CA LYS A 396 -4.05 -33.61 48.06
C LYS A 396 -5.25 -34.50 48.40
N GLY A 397 -5.32 -35.71 47.86
CA GLY A 397 -6.45 -36.64 48.06
C GLY A 397 -7.75 -36.24 47.35
N ALA A 398 -7.70 -35.28 46.41
CA ALA A 398 -8.87 -34.88 45.62
C ALA A 398 -9.14 -35.85 44.44
N LEU A 399 -8.14 -36.64 44.06
CA LEU A 399 -8.20 -37.73 43.08
C LEU A 399 -7.38 -38.92 43.62
N THR A 400 -7.66 -40.13 43.17
CA THR A 400 -6.72 -41.25 43.32
C THR A 400 -5.61 -41.16 42.27
N TYR A 401 -4.45 -41.77 42.53
CA TYR A 401 -3.38 -41.83 41.52
C TYR A 401 -3.83 -42.56 40.25
N ASP A 402 -4.62 -43.64 40.37
CA ASP A 402 -5.14 -44.36 39.20
C ASP A 402 -6.06 -43.47 38.33
N GLU A 403 -6.90 -42.64 38.95
CA GLU A 403 -7.74 -41.66 38.23
C GLU A 403 -6.91 -40.56 37.58
N ALA A 404 -5.87 -40.06 38.26
CA ALA A 404 -4.95 -39.07 37.69
C ALA A 404 -4.20 -39.65 36.49
N GLU A 405 -3.69 -40.87 36.60
CA GLU A 405 -2.99 -41.59 35.54
C GLU A 405 -3.91 -41.88 34.33
N ALA A 406 -5.15 -42.30 34.57
CA ALA A 406 -6.15 -42.48 33.52
C ALA A 406 -6.43 -41.17 32.76
N GLN A 407 -6.53 -40.04 33.47
CA GLN A 407 -6.71 -38.73 32.84
C GLN A 407 -5.47 -38.28 32.06
N ILE A 408 -4.26 -38.53 32.58
CA ILE A 408 -3.01 -38.22 31.87
C ILE A 408 -2.91 -39.04 30.57
N ALA A 409 -3.30 -40.33 30.60
CA ALA A 409 -3.35 -41.17 29.41
C ALA A 409 -4.34 -40.64 28.34
N LEU A 410 -5.42 -39.95 28.73
CA LEU A 410 -6.33 -39.29 27.80
C LEU A 410 -5.73 -38.02 27.17
N LEU A 411 -4.85 -37.31 27.89
CA LEU A 411 -4.13 -36.15 27.35
C LEU A 411 -3.22 -36.58 26.20
N GLU A 412 -2.52 -37.70 26.35
CA GLU A 412 -1.63 -38.27 25.33
C GLU A 412 -2.34 -38.65 24.03
N GLN A 413 -3.65 -38.93 24.09
CA GLN A 413 -4.46 -39.31 22.93
C GLN A 413 -4.95 -38.10 22.10
N THR A 414 -4.84 -36.88 22.65
CA THR A 414 -5.29 -35.65 21.99
C THR A 414 -4.08 -34.90 21.47
N ASN A 415 -4.00 -34.54 20.19
CA ASN A 415 -2.91 -33.73 19.64
C ASN A 415 -3.47 -32.65 18.69
N THR A 416 -4.12 -31.65 19.29
CA THR A 416 -4.78 -30.53 18.65
C THR A 416 -3.78 -29.63 17.91
N ASP A 417 -4.02 -29.45 16.61
CA ASP A 417 -3.32 -28.47 15.80
C ASP A 417 -4.06 -27.12 15.88
N TRP A 418 -3.63 -26.27 16.80
CA TRP A 418 -4.28 -24.99 17.07
C TRP A 418 -4.19 -24.01 15.88
N ILE A 419 -3.14 -24.06 15.08
CA ILE A 419 -3.05 -23.26 13.84
C ILE A 419 -4.20 -23.64 12.89
N LYS A 420 -4.51 -24.93 12.75
CA LYS A 420 -5.67 -25.38 11.94
C LYS A 420 -7.02 -25.00 12.53
N GLN A 421 -7.13 -24.83 13.85
CA GLN A 421 -8.38 -24.41 14.51
C GLN A 421 -8.64 -22.91 14.34
N LEU A 422 -7.60 -22.08 14.45
CA LEU A 422 -7.74 -20.62 14.40
C LEU A 422 -7.60 -20.05 12.99
N TYR A 423 -6.91 -20.76 12.08
CA TYR A 423 -6.65 -20.29 10.73
C TYR A 423 -7.28 -21.18 9.65
N ARG A 424 -8.00 -20.53 8.73
CA ARG A 424 -8.67 -21.14 7.56
C ARG A 424 -7.99 -20.74 6.26
N VAL A 425 -8.22 -21.55 5.23
CA VAL A 425 -8.01 -21.12 3.83
C VAL A 425 -8.99 -19.99 3.53
N ALA A 426 -8.46 -18.86 3.09
CA ALA A 426 -9.23 -17.63 2.94
C ALA A 426 -9.46 -17.29 1.47
N ASN A 427 -10.71 -16.98 1.12
CA ASN A 427 -11.09 -16.62 -0.24
C ASN A 427 -11.22 -15.10 -0.36
N SER A 428 -10.80 -14.59 -1.52
CA SER A 428 -10.88 -13.18 -1.87
C SER A 428 -11.37 -13.02 -3.31
N GLN A 429 -12.08 -11.93 -3.56
CA GLN A 429 -12.51 -11.55 -4.90
C GLN A 429 -12.43 -10.04 -5.07
N SER A 430 -12.09 -9.59 -6.28
CA SER A 430 -12.12 -8.19 -6.63
C SER A 430 -12.65 -7.99 -8.05
N HIS A 431 -13.36 -6.89 -8.23
CA HIS A 431 -13.96 -6.49 -9.50
C HIS A 431 -13.59 -5.03 -9.77
N ASN A 432 -13.09 -4.77 -10.96
CA ASN A 432 -12.82 -3.42 -11.46
C ASN A 432 -13.51 -3.26 -12.81
N ILE A 433 -14.30 -2.21 -12.96
CA ILE A 433 -14.92 -1.82 -14.23
C ILE A 433 -14.45 -0.39 -14.52
N SER A 434 -13.90 -0.15 -15.71
CA SER A 434 -13.51 1.18 -16.13
C SER A 434 -14.07 1.52 -17.51
N PHE A 435 -14.53 2.75 -17.64
CA PHE A 435 -15.03 3.38 -18.85
C PHE A 435 -14.09 4.53 -19.19
N SER A 436 -13.57 4.56 -20.40
CA SER A 436 -12.69 5.63 -20.86
C SER A 436 -13.00 6.00 -22.29
N GLY A 437 -12.97 7.29 -22.61
CA GLY A 437 -13.20 7.76 -23.96
C GLY A 437 -13.10 9.27 -24.08
N GLY A 438 -13.50 9.76 -25.25
CA GLY A 438 -13.55 11.18 -25.53
C GLY A 438 -13.07 11.57 -26.92
N ASN A 439 -13.17 12.86 -27.19
CA ASN A 439 -12.73 13.50 -28.42
C ASN A 439 -11.63 14.54 -28.11
N THR A 440 -11.21 15.30 -29.12
CA THR A 440 -10.17 16.35 -28.98
C THR A 440 -10.52 17.47 -28.00
N LYS A 441 -11.81 17.59 -27.65
CA LYS A 441 -12.40 18.68 -26.87
C LYS A 441 -12.73 18.25 -25.44
N THR A 442 -13.08 16.98 -25.24
CA THR A 442 -13.48 16.41 -23.96
C THR A 442 -12.95 15.00 -23.82
N THR A 443 -12.26 14.71 -22.73
CA THR A 443 -11.86 13.34 -22.35
C THR A 443 -12.42 13.00 -20.99
N TYR A 444 -12.85 11.76 -20.82
CA TYR A 444 -13.43 11.30 -19.56
C TYR A 444 -12.93 9.90 -19.19
N TYR A 445 -12.88 9.64 -17.90
CA TYR A 445 -12.59 8.33 -17.31
C TYR A 445 -13.49 8.12 -16.10
N ALA A 446 -14.09 6.94 -15.99
CA ALA A 446 -14.83 6.50 -14.82
C ALA A 446 -14.42 5.08 -14.46
N GLY A 447 -14.04 4.84 -13.20
CA GLY A 447 -13.62 3.53 -12.71
C GLY A 447 -14.36 3.18 -11.43
N PHE A 448 -14.96 2.01 -11.38
CA PHE A 448 -15.59 1.44 -10.19
C PHE A 448 -14.80 0.21 -9.73
N ASN A 449 -14.47 0.15 -8.45
CA ASN A 449 -13.80 -1.00 -7.85
C ASN A 449 -14.57 -1.52 -6.64
N PHE A 450 -14.55 -2.84 -6.45
CA PHE A 450 -15.06 -3.51 -5.27
C PHE A 450 -14.20 -4.74 -4.94
N GLN A 451 -13.90 -4.95 -3.67
CA GLN A 451 -13.14 -6.07 -3.17
C GLN A 451 -13.75 -6.61 -1.87
N ASP A 452 -13.83 -7.92 -1.77
CA ASP A 452 -14.27 -8.66 -0.59
C ASP A 452 -13.22 -9.74 -0.29
N SER A 453 -12.53 -9.61 0.85
CA SER A 453 -11.42 -10.48 1.23
C SER A 453 -11.64 -11.03 2.63
N LYS A 454 -11.65 -12.36 2.77
CA LYS A 454 -11.63 -13.01 4.08
C LYS A 454 -10.19 -13.05 4.59
N GLY A 455 -9.99 -12.89 5.89
CA GLY A 455 -8.72 -13.20 6.55
C GLY A 455 -8.55 -14.71 6.75
N SER A 456 -7.29 -15.14 6.86
CA SER A 456 -6.98 -16.53 7.26
C SER A 456 -7.26 -16.76 8.74
N LEU A 457 -7.06 -15.79 9.64
CA LEU A 457 -7.64 -15.87 10.99
C LEU A 457 -9.18 -15.89 10.89
N ILE A 458 -9.83 -16.72 11.69
CA ILE A 458 -11.30 -16.76 11.79
C ILE A 458 -11.88 -15.39 12.18
N GLU A 459 -13.13 -15.14 11.80
CA GLU A 459 -13.84 -13.85 11.96
C GLU A 459 -13.26 -12.63 11.23
N ASN A 460 -12.00 -12.65 10.78
CA ASN A 460 -11.43 -11.53 10.04
C ASN A 460 -12.02 -11.41 8.64
N LYS A 461 -12.44 -10.18 8.29
CA LYS A 461 -13.01 -9.82 7.00
C LYS A 461 -12.73 -8.37 6.64
N PHE A 462 -12.23 -8.14 5.43
CA PHE A 462 -11.96 -6.83 4.86
C PHE A 462 -12.79 -6.61 3.58
N GLN A 463 -13.42 -5.45 3.47
CA GLN A 463 -14.18 -5.04 2.29
C GLN A 463 -13.77 -3.62 1.89
N THR A 464 -13.62 -3.37 0.59
CA THR A 464 -13.40 -2.01 0.08
C THR A 464 -14.11 -1.80 -1.25
N GLY A 465 -14.54 -0.58 -1.51
CA GLY A 465 -15.03 -0.16 -2.80
C GLY A 465 -14.78 1.32 -3.03
N GLY A 466 -14.82 1.73 -4.28
CA GLY A 466 -14.50 3.11 -4.66
C GLY A 466 -14.98 3.47 -6.05
N LEU A 467 -15.03 4.78 -6.28
CA LEU A 467 -15.32 5.39 -7.57
C LEU A 467 -14.22 6.39 -7.89
N THR A 468 -13.70 6.31 -9.11
CA THR A 468 -12.80 7.32 -9.69
C THR A 468 -13.49 7.93 -10.88
N MET A 469 -13.62 9.25 -10.92
CA MET A 469 -14.13 9.97 -12.08
C MET A 469 -13.17 11.08 -12.46
N LYS A 470 -12.92 11.23 -13.76
CA LYS A 470 -12.09 12.29 -14.31
C LYS A 470 -12.75 12.87 -15.54
N LEU A 471 -12.75 14.19 -15.63
CA LEU A 471 -13.23 14.94 -16.77
C LEU A 471 -12.21 16.00 -17.11
N SER A 472 -11.84 16.11 -18.38
CA SER A 472 -11.04 17.21 -18.91
C SER A 472 -11.74 17.80 -20.11
N ARG A 473 -11.91 19.12 -20.14
CA ARG A 473 -12.68 19.84 -21.16
C ARG A 473 -11.96 21.11 -21.60
N PHE A 474 -11.58 21.16 -22.88
CA PHE A 474 -11.17 22.41 -23.52
C PHE A 474 -12.41 23.29 -23.77
N VAL A 475 -12.61 24.30 -22.92
CA VAL A 475 -13.68 25.29 -23.09
C VAL A 475 -13.38 26.16 -24.31
N THR A 476 -12.11 26.55 -24.46
CA THR A 476 -11.54 27.15 -25.67
C THR A 476 -10.26 26.40 -26.04
N SER A 477 -9.60 26.75 -27.14
CA SER A 477 -8.30 26.16 -27.51
C SER A 477 -7.17 26.48 -26.52
N LYS A 478 -7.37 27.47 -25.64
CA LYS A 478 -6.38 27.94 -24.65
C LYS A 478 -6.80 27.69 -23.20
N LEU A 479 -8.04 27.27 -22.95
CA LEU A 479 -8.61 27.12 -21.60
C LEU A 479 -9.10 25.70 -21.39
N LEU A 480 -8.44 24.98 -20.49
CA LEU A 480 -8.73 23.60 -20.13
C LEU A 480 -9.18 23.51 -18.67
N PHE A 481 -10.37 22.95 -18.46
CA PHE A 481 -10.86 22.60 -17.13
C PHE A 481 -10.66 21.11 -16.86
N LYS A 482 -10.23 20.77 -15.65
CA LYS A 482 -10.08 19.40 -15.17
C LYS A 482 -10.83 19.23 -13.85
N VAL A 483 -11.60 18.15 -13.74
CA VAL A 483 -12.30 17.74 -12.53
C VAL A 483 -11.97 16.29 -12.27
N ASN A 484 -11.39 16.00 -11.11
CA ASN A 484 -11.14 14.64 -10.66
C ASN A 484 -11.86 14.40 -9.34
N LEU A 485 -12.53 13.26 -9.21
CA LEU A 485 -13.22 12.82 -8.01
C LEU A 485 -12.76 11.40 -7.68
N TYR A 486 -12.30 11.21 -6.44
CA TYR A 486 -11.91 9.92 -5.90
C TYR A 486 -12.76 9.65 -4.66
N THR A 487 -13.36 8.47 -4.57
CA THR A 487 -14.07 8.02 -3.38
C THR A 487 -13.57 6.65 -2.95
N THR A 488 -13.55 6.41 -1.65
CA THR A 488 -13.17 5.11 -1.10
C THR A 488 -13.98 4.86 0.16
N ILE A 489 -14.51 3.65 0.25
CA ILE A 489 -15.15 3.13 1.45
C ILE A 489 -14.45 1.83 1.82
N LYS A 490 -14.11 1.66 3.10
CA LYS A 490 -13.52 0.44 3.64
C LYS A 490 -14.29 0.01 4.88
N LYS A 491 -14.40 -1.29 5.06
CA LYS A 491 -14.92 -1.90 6.28
C LYS A 491 -14.04 -3.09 6.65
N ASN A 492 -13.44 -3.02 7.82
CA ASN A 492 -12.69 -4.11 8.41
C ASN A 492 -13.44 -4.64 9.63
N VAL A 493 -13.47 -5.95 9.78
CA VAL A 493 -14.07 -6.66 10.90
C VAL A 493 -13.06 -7.69 11.37
N GLU A 494 -12.80 -7.71 12.67
CA GLU A 494 -11.83 -8.60 13.29
C GLU A 494 -12.42 -9.28 14.51
N GLY A 495 -12.16 -10.58 14.64
CA GLY A 495 -12.34 -11.27 15.91
C GLY A 495 -11.27 -10.80 16.89
N GLN A 496 -11.66 -10.51 18.13
CA GLN A 496 -10.73 -10.00 19.14
C GLN A 496 -10.56 -11.00 20.28
N ALA A 497 -9.39 -10.99 20.91
CA ALA A 497 -9.14 -11.79 22.10
C ALA A 497 -8.27 -11.00 23.07
N GLY A 498 -8.32 -11.33 24.37
CA GLY A 498 -7.41 -10.78 25.37
C GLY A 498 -5.97 -11.32 25.26
N VAL A 499 -5.70 -12.16 24.26
CA VAL A 499 -4.38 -12.76 23.99
C VAL A 499 -4.10 -12.72 22.48
N ASP A 500 -2.84 -12.71 22.08
CA ASP A 500 -2.48 -12.82 20.66
C ASP A 500 -2.84 -14.22 20.10
N PRO A 501 -3.70 -14.32 19.06
CA PRO A 501 -4.15 -15.62 18.56
C PRO A 501 -3.04 -16.46 17.93
N PHE A 502 -2.02 -15.83 17.35
CA PHE A 502 -0.92 -16.56 16.71
C PHE A 502 0.00 -17.16 17.77
N LYS A 503 0.39 -16.36 18.79
CA LYS A 503 1.11 -16.85 19.97
C LYS A 503 0.33 -17.95 20.69
N TYR A 504 -0.99 -17.81 20.83
CA TYR A 504 -1.82 -18.88 21.38
C TYR A 504 -1.72 -20.15 20.54
N ALA A 505 -1.87 -20.05 19.22
CA ALA A 505 -1.81 -21.22 18.34
C ALA A 505 -0.46 -21.95 18.35
N VAL A 506 0.63 -21.25 18.68
CA VAL A 506 1.97 -21.82 18.77
C VAL A 506 2.25 -22.42 20.17
N PHE A 507 1.87 -21.72 21.24
CA PHE A 507 2.21 -22.12 22.62
C PHE A 507 1.11 -22.92 23.34
N ALA A 508 -0.13 -22.92 22.87
CA ALA A 508 -1.19 -23.71 23.50
C ALA A 508 -0.83 -25.21 23.46
N ASN A 509 -1.16 -25.92 24.54
CA ASN A 509 -0.80 -27.32 24.65
C ASN A 509 -1.57 -28.16 23.62
N PRO A 510 -0.91 -29.12 22.94
CA PRO A 510 -1.56 -29.93 21.94
C PRO A 510 -2.56 -30.93 22.57
N TYR A 511 -2.45 -31.24 23.86
CA TYR A 511 -3.44 -32.08 24.53
C TYR A 511 -4.75 -31.35 24.88
N GLU A 512 -4.79 -30.02 24.76
CA GLU A 512 -5.99 -29.21 25.03
C GLU A 512 -6.97 -29.31 23.85
N LYS A 513 -8.27 -29.10 24.12
CA LYS A 513 -9.34 -29.29 23.13
C LYS A 513 -10.04 -27.96 22.81
N PRO A 514 -10.50 -27.75 21.56
CA PRO A 514 -11.30 -26.57 21.22
C PRO A 514 -12.76 -26.68 21.72
N TYR A 515 -13.31 -27.90 21.80
CA TYR A 515 -14.69 -28.18 22.20
C TYR A 515 -14.76 -29.42 23.09
N ASN A 516 -15.76 -29.45 23.98
CA ASN A 516 -16.15 -30.63 24.75
C ASN A 516 -16.95 -31.62 23.87
N ALA A 517 -17.21 -32.82 24.37
CA ALA A 517 -17.95 -33.85 23.64
C ALA A 517 -19.40 -33.45 23.30
N ASP A 518 -19.99 -32.55 24.07
CA ASP A 518 -21.34 -31.98 23.86
C ASP A 518 -21.37 -30.81 22.86
N GLY A 519 -20.19 -30.39 22.34
CA GLY A 519 -20.05 -29.27 21.42
C GLY A 519 -19.88 -27.90 22.08
N SER A 520 -19.93 -27.80 23.42
CA SER A 520 -19.60 -26.58 24.16
C SER A 520 -18.11 -26.25 24.06
N TYR A 521 -17.72 -24.99 24.32
CA TYR A 521 -16.31 -24.59 24.33
C TYR A 521 -15.56 -25.28 25.48
N ALA A 522 -14.48 -26.00 25.17
CA ALA A 522 -13.60 -26.58 26.18
C ALA A 522 -12.69 -25.48 26.75
N SER A 523 -12.55 -25.40 28.07
CA SER A 523 -11.66 -24.40 28.67
C SER A 523 -10.21 -24.83 28.54
N ASP A 524 -9.35 -23.89 28.12
CA ASP A 524 -7.91 -24.00 28.28
C ASP A 524 -7.53 -23.44 29.67
N VAL A 525 -7.03 -24.33 30.54
CA VAL A 525 -6.63 -23.99 31.92
C VAL A 525 -5.11 -23.96 32.09
N THR A 526 -4.35 -24.10 31.01
CA THR A 526 -2.89 -24.19 31.05
C THR A 526 -2.22 -23.00 30.36
N TYR A 527 -2.85 -22.35 29.38
CA TYR A 527 -2.27 -21.18 28.70
C TYR A 527 -2.02 -19.99 29.64
N ARG A 528 -2.98 -19.75 30.56
CA ARG A 528 -2.97 -18.63 31.50
C ARG A 528 -2.82 -19.10 32.94
N ALA A 529 -2.17 -18.28 33.76
CA ALA A 529 -2.06 -18.49 35.20
C ALA A 529 -3.20 -17.70 35.83
N ILE A 530 -4.40 -18.26 35.78
CA ILE A 530 -5.64 -17.54 36.06
C ILE A 530 -5.61 -16.79 37.41
N PRO A 531 -5.12 -17.36 38.53
CA PRO A 531 -4.98 -16.63 39.81
C PRO A 531 -4.15 -15.36 39.75
N TYR A 532 -3.12 -15.32 38.90
CA TYR A 532 -2.27 -14.16 38.70
C TYR A 532 -2.85 -13.18 37.66
N ASP A 533 -3.58 -13.70 36.65
CA ASP A 533 -4.08 -12.91 35.53
C ASP A 533 -5.38 -12.14 35.86
N VAL A 534 -6.27 -12.70 36.69
CA VAL A 534 -7.57 -12.07 37.01
C VAL A 534 -7.75 -11.72 38.49
N GLY A 535 -6.79 -12.09 39.35
CA GLY A 535 -6.87 -11.95 40.81
C GLY A 535 -7.39 -13.21 41.49
N ALA A 536 -6.95 -13.45 42.73
CA ALA A 536 -7.17 -14.71 43.45
C ALA A 536 -8.65 -15.09 43.59
N ASN A 537 -9.53 -14.13 43.92
CA ASN A 537 -10.97 -14.42 44.08
C ASN A 537 -11.66 -14.65 42.73
N SER A 538 -11.34 -13.85 41.71
CA SER A 538 -11.85 -14.01 40.35
C SER A 538 -11.43 -15.35 39.73
N ALA A 539 -10.23 -15.82 40.03
CA ALA A 539 -9.72 -17.08 39.50
C ALA A 539 -10.43 -18.31 40.04
N LEU A 540 -11.04 -18.22 41.22
CA LEU A 540 -11.92 -19.28 41.74
C LEU A 540 -13.14 -19.52 40.84
N TYR A 541 -13.54 -18.51 40.06
CA TYR A 541 -14.77 -18.53 39.27
C TYR A 541 -14.55 -18.41 37.76
N TYR A 542 -13.35 -18.02 37.30
CA TYR A 542 -13.04 -17.84 35.88
C TYR A 542 -12.25 -19.02 35.31
N ASN A 543 -12.94 -20.05 34.82
CA ASN A 543 -12.33 -21.24 34.20
C ASN A 543 -12.94 -21.54 32.81
N THR A 544 -13.29 -20.50 32.05
CA THR A 544 -14.01 -20.62 30.78
C THR A 544 -13.26 -20.04 29.59
N PHE A 545 -11.94 -19.81 29.74
CA PHE A 545 -11.12 -19.24 28.69
C PHE A 545 -11.03 -20.22 27.51
N ASN A 546 -11.46 -19.76 26.35
CA ASN A 546 -11.34 -20.49 25.10
C ASN A 546 -11.09 -19.48 23.98
N ILE A 547 -9.98 -19.60 23.27
CA ILE A 547 -9.58 -18.63 22.26
C ILE A 547 -10.59 -18.51 21.09
N ILE A 548 -11.29 -19.59 20.74
CA ILE A 548 -12.27 -19.57 19.64
C ILE A 548 -13.52 -18.81 20.09
N ARG A 549 -13.94 -19.01 21.34
CA ARG A 549 -15.01 -18.23 21.97
C ARG A 549 -14.66 -16.75 21.98
N GLU A 550 -13.46 -16.40 22.43
CA GLU A 550 -12.99 -15.01 22.46
C GLU A 550 -13.13 -14.36 21.07
N LEU A 551 -12.58 -15.00 20.03
CA LEU A 551 -12.59 -14.46 18.66
C LEU A 551 -13.99 -14.33 18.06
N ARG A 552 -14.93 -15.19 18.45
CA ARG A 552 -16.32 -15.18 17.94
C ARG A 552 -17.23 -14.20 18.68
N GLU A 553 -17.03 -14.04 19.98
CA GLU A 553 -17.89 -13.22 20.83
C GLU A 553 -17.39 -11.78 20.96
N ASN A 554 -16.09 -11.52 20.76
CA ASN A 554 -15.53 -10.17 20.77
C ASN A 554 -15.18 -9.71 19.36
N LYS A 555 -15.40 -8.43 19.07
CA LYS A 555 -15.32 -7.91 17.71
C LYS A 555 -14.82 -6.48 17.67
N LEU A 556 -13.87 -6.21 16.78
CA LEU A 556 -13.50 -4.86 16.37
C LEU A 556 -14.03 -4.61 14.95
N THR A 557 -14.77 -3.52 14.76
CA THR A 557 -15.23 -3.06 13.46
C THR A 557 -14.70 -1.67 13.20
N ASN A 558 -13.99 -1.49 12.09
CA ASN A 558 -13.52 -0.21 11.63
C ASN A 558 -14.18 0.13 10.28
N THR A 559 -14.73 1.33 10.16
CA THR A 559 -15.35 1.83 8.93
C THR A 559 -14.64 3.12 8.52
N TYR A 560 -14.36 3.25 7.24
CA TYR A 560 -13.66 4.39 6.67
C TYR A 560 -14.38 4.85 5.41
N GLY A 561 -14.53 6.16 5.28
CA GLY A 561 -15.01 6.82 4.08
C GLY A 561 -14.09 7.98 3.75
N ASN A 562 -13.72 8.10 2.48
CA ASN A 562 -12.98 9.25 1.96
C ASN A 562 -13.60 9.72 0.66
N ILE A 563 -13.69 11.03 0.52
CA ILE A 563 -13.98 11.72 -0.73
C ILE A 563 -12.87 12.74 -0.97
N ARG A 564 -12.32 12.77 -2.19
CA ARG A 564 -11.31 13.71 -2.62
C ARG A 564 -11.72 14.31 -3.95
N ALA A 565 -11.89 15.61 -3.98
CA ALA A 565 -12.22 16.36 -5.18
C ALA A 565 -11.04 17.25 -5.57
N GLN A 566 -10.71 17.28 -6.85
CA GLN A 566 -9.69 18.14 -7.43
C GLN A 566 -10.29 18.91 -8.60
N PHE A 567 -10.09 20.22 -8.59
CA PHE A 567 -10.43 21.13 -9.67
C PHE A 567 -9.15 21.81 -10.17
N ALA A 568 -8.94 21.81 -11.48
CA ALA A 568 -7.82 22.51 -12.08
C ALA A 568 -8.24 23.32 -13.31
N VAL A 569 -7.61 24.48 -13.47
CA VAL A 569 -7.75 25.36 -14.64
C VAL A 569 -6.37 25.56 -15.23
N GLU A 570 -6.23 25.24 -16.51
CA GLU A 570 -5.03 25.52 -17.31
C GLU A 570 -5.38 26.56 -18.36
N TYR A 571 -4.60 27.65 -18.41
CA TYR A 571 -4.83 28.76 -19.33
C TYR A 571 -3.53 29.20 -20.02
N ASP A 572 -3.50 29.07 -21.35
CA ASP A 572 -2.41 29.53 -22.22
C ASP A 572 -2.64 31.00 -22.62
N PHE A 573 -2.25 31.94 -21.76
CA PHE A 573 -2.59 33.35 -21.92
C PHE A 573 -1.65 34.12 -22.87
N PHE A 574 -0.36 33.77 -22.93
CA PHE A 574 0.60 34.27 -23.94
C PHE A 574 1.29 33.11 -24.67
N SER A 575 1.99 33.39 -25.78
CA SER A 575 2.89 32.40 -26.37
C SER A 575 3.93 31.98 -25.32
N HIS A 576 4.14 30.68 -25.16
CA HIS A 576 5.09 30.08 -24.21
C HIS A 576 4.73 30.19 -22.73
N PHE A 577 3.68 30.92 -22.34
CA PHE A 577 3.25 31.04 -20.94
C PHE A 577 1.95 30.29 -20.67
N LYS A 578 1.96 29.51 -19.60
CA LYS A 578 0.82 28.73 -19.14
C LYS A 578 0.60 28.99 -17.65
N TYR A 579 -0.62 29.36 -17.31
CA TYR A 579 -1.10 29.41 -15.93
C TYR A 579 -1.77 28.08 -15.57
N THR A 580 -1.55 27.60 -14.36
CA THR A 580 -2.26 26.44 -13.80
C THR A 580 -2.68 26.75 -12.38
N GLY A 581 -3.99 26.82 -12.14
CA GLY A 581 -4.59 26.87 -10.81
C GLY A 581 -5.12 25.49 -10.44
N ASN A 582 -4.79 24.97 -9.26
CA ASN A 582 -5.23 23.67 -8.77
C ASN A 582 -5.76 23.81 -7.34
N VAL A 583 -6.96 23.29 -7.10
CA VAL A 583 -7.57 23.18 -5.77
C VAL A 583 -7.90 21.73 -5.54
N VAL A 584 -7.42 21.18 -4.42
CA VAL A 584 -7.82 19.86 -3.94
C VAL A 584 -8.39 20.01 -2.53
N ALA A 585 -9.48 19.28 -2.27
CA ALA A 585 -10.03 19.12 -0.94
C ALA A 585 -10.37 17.65 -0.72
N SER A 586 -10.11 17.15 0.48
CA SER A 586 -10.50 15.82 0.89
C SER A 586 -11.15 15.82 2.25
N TYR A 587 -12.17 14.98 2.40
CA TYR A 587 -12.86 14.74 3.65
C TYR A 587 -12.80 13.25 3.95
N THR A 588 -12.23 12.92 5.11
CA THR A 588 -12.10 11.56 5.61
C THR A 588 -12.91 11.41 6.88
N ALA A 589 -13.69 10.34 6.97
CA ALA A 589 -14.41 9.96 8.18
C ALA A 589 -14.07 8.51 8.54
N VAL A 590 -13.68 8.30 9.79
CA VAL A 590 -13.35 7.00 10.35
C VAL A 590 -14.25 6.76 11.57
N GLN A 591 -14.73 5.53 11.70
CA GLN A 591 -15.48 5.07 12.86
C GLN A 591 -14.95 3.71 13.32
N ASP A 592 -14.62 3.63 14.59
CA ASP A 592 -14.15 2.42 15.27
C ASP A 592 -15.22 2.00 16.28
N LYS A 593 -15.55 0.71 16.28
CA LYS A 593 -16.46 0.09 17.24
C LYS A 593 -15.83 -1.18 17.77
N ASP A 594 -15.41 -1.16 19.02
CA ASP A 594 -14.83 -2.28 19.74
C ASP A 594 -15.83 -2.85 20.75
N GLU A 595 -16.22 -4.10 20.55
CA GLU A 595 -17.26 -4.80 21.28
C GLU A 595 -16.64 -6.00 22.00
N SER A 596 -16.89 -6.11 23.30
CA SER A 596 -16.53 -7.31 24.07
C SER A 596 -17.75 -7.88 24.77
N PHE A 597 -17.93 -9.20 24.67
CA PHE A 597 -19.04 -9.91 25.28
C PHE A 597 -18.76 -10.20 26.77
N GLY A 598 -19.79 -10.10 27.61
CA GLY A 598 -19.67 -10.40 29.02
C GLY A 598 -19.29 -11.86 29.29
N GLY A 599 -18.46 -12.09 30.31
CA GLY A 599 -17.94 -13.42 30.64
C GLY A 599 -16.75 -13.89 29.80
N THR A 600 -16.29 -13.12 28.81
CA THR A 600 -15.03 -13.39 28.09
C THR A 600 -13.81 -12.92 28.91
N TYR A 601 -12.64 -13.49 28.65
CA TYR A 601 -11.37 -13.08 29.28
C TYR A 601 -11.05 -11.64 28.92
N ARG A 602 -11.24 -11.28 27.64
CA ARG A 602 -11.04 -9.92 27.14
C ARG A 602 -11.87 -8.90 27.90
N SER A 603 -13.15 -9.18 28.14
CA SER A 603 -14.02 -8.30 28.92
C SER A 603 -13.53 -8.20 30.37
N TRP A 604 -13.01 -9.29 30.94
CA TRP A 604 -12.50 -9.32 32.30
C TRP A 604 -11.29 -8.43 32.50
N VAL A 605 -10.24 -8.61 31.69
CA VAL A 605 -8.99 -7.86 31.84
C VAL A 605 -9.17 -6.37 31.58
N ASN A 606 -10.11 -6.02 30.69
CA ASN A 606 -10.46 -4.63 30.37
C ASN A 606 -11.59 -4.08 31.23
N ASN A 607 -12.07 -4.83 32.23
CA ASN A 607 -13.15 -4.36 33.09
C ASN A 607 -12.72 -3.10 33.85
N TRP A 608 -13.53 -2.06 33.75
CA TRP A 608 -13.24 -0.75 34.34
C TRP A 608 -13.10 -0.79 35.87
N LEU A 609 -13.80 -1.71 36.53
CA LEU A 609 -13.76 -1.90 38.00
C LEU A 609 -12.47 -2.56 38.51
N ASN A 610 -11.61 -3.09 37.63
CA ASN A 610 -10.36 -3.72 38.05
C ASN A 610 -9.46 -2.77 38.86
N GLN A 611 -9.51 -1.45 38.58
CA GLN A 611 -8.70 -0.44 39.28
C GLN A 611 -9.18 -0.16 40.71
N THR A 612 -10.43 -0.50 41.02
CA THR A 612 -11.05 -0.24 42.32
C THR A 612 -11.20 -1.50 43.19
N SER A 613 -11.06 -2.69 42.60
CA SER A 613 -11.15 -3.96 43.35
C SER A 613 -10.06 -4.06 44.43
N THR A 614 -10.43 -4.55 45.60
CA THR A 614 -9.52 -4.88 46.72
C THR A 614 -9.33 -6.39 46.81
N GLY A 615 -8.10 -6.86 46.58
CA GLY A 615 -7.65 -8.18 47.03
C GLY A 615 -8.19 -9.41 46.29
N GLY A 616 -8.79 -9.29 45.10
CA GLY A 616 -9.23 -10.51 44.40
C GLY A 616 -9.81 -10.41 42.99
N GLY A 617 -10.01 -9.21 42.43
CA GLY A 617 -10.57 -9.02 41.08
C GLY A 617 -12.09 -8.77 41.09
N VAL A 618 -12.73 -8.74 39.91
CA VAL A 618 -14.17 -8.48 39.73
C VAL A 618 -14.96 -9.80 39.85
N LEU A 619 -16.22 -9.81 40.29
CA LEU A 619 -17.03 -11.04 40.30
C LEU A 619 -17.67 -11.31 38.91
N PRO A 620 -17.96 -12.57 38.52
CA PRO A 620 -18.46 -12.90 37.19
C PRO A 620 -19.72 -12.13 36.75
N GLU A 621 -20.64 -11.90 37.67
CA GLU A 621 -21.89 -11.14 37.46
C GLU A 621 -21.66 -9.66 37.10
N HIS A 622 -20.47 -9.14 37.38
CA HIS A 622 -20.04 -7.78 37.05
C HIS A 622 -19.19 -7.71 35.78
N ASN A 623 -18.83 -8.86 35.18
CA ASN A 623 -18.19 -8.90 33.88
C ASN A 623 -19.20 -8.88 32.73
N ARG A 624 -19.81 -7.71 32.49
CA ARG A 624 -20.94 -7.53 31.55
C ARG A 624 -20.55 -6.97 30.19
N GLY A 625 -19.33 -7.24 29.71
CA GLY A 625 -18.86 -6.74 28.42
C GLY A 625 -18.44 -5.28 28.48
N TYR A 626 -17.93 -4.76 27.38
CA TYR A 626 -17.70 -3.32 27.20
C TYR A 626 -17.92 -2.93 25.74
N LEU A 627 -18.16 -1.63 25.52
CA LEU A 627 -18.25 -1.03 24.20
C LEU A 627 -17.36 0.22 24.16
N GLN A 628 -16.40 0.25 23.25
CA GLN A 628 -15.63 1.44 22.95
C GLN A 628 -15.94 1.91 21.53
N GLU A 629 -16.29 3.18 21.39
CA GLU A 629 -16.57 3.79 20.10
C GLU A 629 -15.68 5.01 19.89
N GLY A 630 -15.20 5.16 18.65
CA GLY A 630 -14.38 6.29 18.25
C GLY A 630 -14.82 6.81 16.89
N SER A 631 -14.77 8.14 16.70
CA SER A 631 -14.91 8.76 15.40
C SER A 631 -13.78 9.75 15.16
N GLY A 632 -13.17 9.68 13.99
CA GLY A 632 -12.20 10.64 13.50
C GLY A 632 -12.68 11.28 12.22
N ARG A 633 -12.50 12.60 12.08
CA ARG A 633 -12.82 13.37 10.88
C ARG A 633 -11.62 14.22 10.52
N THR A 634 -11.28 14.20 9.24
CA THR A 634 -10.18 15.02 8.72
C THR A 634 -10.65 15.77 7.49
N LEU A 635 -10.43 17.08 7.51
CA LEU A 635 -10.58 17.95 6.36
C LEU A 635 -9.19 18.45 5.96
N ASP A 636 -8.77 18.11 4.76
CA ASP A 636 -7.55 18.64 4.18
C ASP A 636 -7.84 19.37 2.87
N TYR A 637 -7.12 20.46 2.64
CA TYR A 637 -7.15 21.15 1.36
C TYR A 637 -5.77 21.67 0.98
N THR A 638 -5.55 21.80 -0.33
CA THR A 638 -4.36 22.43 -0.88
C THR A 638 -4.74 23.25 -2.10
N VAL A 639 -4.27 24.49 -2.13
CA VAL A 639 -4.41 25.41 -3.25
C VAL A 639 -3.01 25.67 -3.79
N ARG A 640 -2.83 25.42 -5.09
CA ARG A 640 -1.57 25.66 -5.80
C ARG A 640 -1.83 26.50 -7.03
N ASN A 641 -1.05 27.56 -7.20
CA ASN A 641 -1.01 28.31 -8.45
C ASN A 641 0.39 28.20 -9.05
N THR A 642 0.45 28.09 -10.37
CA THR A 642 1.71 27.93 -11.09
C THR A 642 1.68 28.74 -12.36
N VAL A 643 2.77 29.46 -12.62
CA VAL A 643 3.03 30.14 -13.89
C VAL A 643 4.27 29.50 -14.48
N GLU A 644 4.14 28.96 -15.69
CA GLU A 644 5.20 28.26 -16.41
C GLU A 644 5.53 28.98 -17.71
N TYR A 645 6.82 29.12 -17.99
CA TYR A 645 7.38 29.54 -19.27
C TYR A 645 8.10 28.36 -19.93
N THR A 646 7.73 28.03 -21.17
CA THR A 646 8.38 26.98 -21.95
C THR A 646 8.65 27.43 -23.38
N ASN A 647 9.93 27.51 -23.76
CA ASN A 647 10.34 27.93 -25.11
C ASN A 647 11.57 27.18 -25.61
N THR A 648 11.66 27.01 -26.93
CA THR A 648 12.87 26.59 -27.62
C THR A 648 13.30 27.67 -28.60
N PHE A 649 14.47 28.27 -28.40
CA PHE A 649 15.02 29.29 -29.29
C PHE A 649 16.28 28.81 -30.01
N ALA A 650 16.52 29.39 -31.20
CA ALA A 650 17.60 29.02 -32.10
C ALA A 650 17.71 27.50 -32.37
N ALA A 651 16.59 26.77 -32.31
CA ALA A 651 16.45 25.31 -32.41
C ALA A 651 17.25 24.46 -31.40
N LYS A 652 18.19 25.04 -30.65
CA LYS A 652 19.11 24.34 -29.76
C LYS A 652 18.86 24.61 -28.27
N HIS A 653 18.30 25.77 -27.93
CA HIS A 653 18.16 26.18 -26.53
C HIS A 653 16.74 25.97 -26.05
N PHE A 654 16.50 24.94 -25.24
CA PHE A 654 15.21 24.71 -24.59
C PHE A 654 15.28 25.22 -23.15
N VAL A 655 14.32 26.09 -22.79
CA VAL A 655 14.14 26.61 -21.43
C VAL A 655 12.74 26.24 -20.96
N GLN A 656 12.66 25.66 -19.77
CA GLN A 656 11.42 25.50 -19.02
C GLN A 656 11.63 26.05 -17.62
N ALA A 657 10.88 27.08 -17.25
CA ALA A 657 10.93 27.68 -15.92
C ALA A 657 9.52 27.79 -15.35
N PHE A 658 9.36 27.65 -14.04
CA PHE A 658 8.10 27.96 -13.37
C PHE A 658 8.30 28.60 -12.01
N PHE A 659 7.28 29.36 -11.63
CA PHE A 659 7.07 29.84 -10.27
C PHE A 659 5.73 29.30 -9.77
N ALA A 660 5.69 28.87 -8.51
CA ALA A 660 4.48 28.39 -7.89
C ALA A 660 4.39 28.79 -6.42
N ASN A 661 3.16 28.99 -5.94
CA ASN A 661 2.85 29.07 -4.53
C ASN A 661 1.88 27.95 -4.15
N GLU A 662 2.03 27.43 -2.94
CA GLU A 662 1.20 26.36 -2.40
C GLU A 662 0.81 26.68 -0.96
N PHE A 663 -0.48 26.57 -0.68
CA PHE A 663 -1.06 26.76 0.65
C PHE A 663 -1.94 25.57 0.98
N GLY A 664 -1.95 25.16 2.23
CA GLY A 664 -2.84 24.10 2.68
C GLY A 664 -2.98 24.04 4.18
N ALA A 665 -4.06 23.39 4.60
CA ALA A 665 -4.29 23.06 5.99
C ALA A 665 -4.84 21.63 6.12
N VAL A 666 -4.67 21.08 7.30
CA VAL A 666 -5.32 19.84 7.75
C VAL A 666 -5.93 20.13 9.11
N THR A 667 -7.23 19.85 9.24
CA THR A 667 -7.93 19.84 10.52
C THR A 667 -8.33 18.42 10.84
N ASN A 668 -7.99 17.96 12.04
CA ASN A 668 -8.30 16.65 12.56
C ASN A 668 -9.17 16.79 13.80
N ASP A 669 -10.36 16.23 13.77
CA ASP A 669 -11.28 16.14 14.91
C ASP A 669 -11.46 14.67 15.29
N LYS A 670 -11.28 14.34 16.56
CA LYS A 670 -11.47 13.00 17.10
C LYS A 670 -12.37 13.05 18.32
N PHE A 671 -13.21 12.03 18.44
CA PHE A 671 -14.08 11.78 19.57
C PHE A 671 -13.98 10.30 19.93
N SER A 672 -13.92 9.99 21.21
CA SER A 672 -13.99 8.60 21.70
C SER A 672 -14.87 8.52 22.93
N HIS A 673 -15.54 7.37 23.11
CA HIS A 673 -16.32 7.05 24.29
C HIS A 673 -16.14 5.58 24.67
N PHE A 674 -16.07 5.28 25.96
CA PHE A 674 -15.97 3.94 26.51
C PHE A 674 -17.11 3.69 27.49
N ASN A 675 -17.91 2.67 27.20
CA ASN A 675 -18.96 2.17 28.08
C ASN A 675 -18.47 0.90 28.79
N PRO A 676 -18.32 0.92 30.13
CA PRO A 676 -17.84 -0.23 30.89
C PRO A 676 -18.79 -1.44 30.93
N ILE A 677 -20.03 -1.29 30.47
CA ILE A 677 -21.01 -2.38 30.31
C ILE A 677 -21.54 -2.37 28.89
N TYR A 678 -21.59 -3.53 28.25
CA TYR A 678 -22.24 -3.70 26.96
C TYR A 678 -22.97 -5.04 26.83
N LEU A 679 -24.29 -4.95 26.78
CA LEU A 679 -25.17 -6.09 26.54
C LEU A 679 -25.38 -6.25 25.03
N GLN A 680 -24.43 -6.90 24.36
CA GLN A 680 -24.40 -7.05 22.89
C GLN A 680 -25.70 -7.61 22.31
N GLN A 681 -26.36 -8.54 23.01
CA GLN A 681 -27.63 -9.15 22.58
C GLN A 681 -28.79 -8.15 22.45
N TYR A 682 -28.74 -7.05 23.23
CA TYR A 682 -29.74 -5.98 23.20
C TYR A 682 -29.23 -4.71 22.53
N GLY A 683 -27.91 -4.60 22.27
CA GLY A 683 -27.27 -3.39 21.79
C GLY A 683 -27.29 -2.24 22.81
N ILE A 684 -27.33 -2.56 24.11
CA ILE A 684 -27.44 -1.58 25.20
C ILE A 684 -26.08 -1.43 25.88
N ALA A 685 -25.63 -0.19 26.02
CA ALA A 685 -24.42 0.16 26.75
C ALA A 685 -24.78 0.89 28.07
N GLY A 686 -23.89 0.82 29.07
CA GLY A 686 -24.13 1.48 30.36
C GLY A 686 -22.92 1.52 31.27
N TYR A 687 -23.18 1.86 32.54
CA TYR A 687 -22.18 1.99 33.60
C TYR A 687 -22.55 1.10 34.79
N PRO A 688 -21.56 0.50 35.49
CA PRO A 688 -21.81 -0.28 36.69
C PRO A 688 -22.29 0.62 37.84
N SER A 689 -23.00 0.02 38.80
CA SER A 689 -23.32 0.73 40.05
C SER A 689 -22.03 1.08 40.79
N TRP A 690 -22.01 2.28 41.38
CA TRP A 690 -20.88 2.76 42.17
C TRP A 690 -20.85 2.11 43.56
N ASP A 691 -21.93 1.44 43.98
CA ASP A 691 -22.01 0.66 45.22
C ASP A 691 -20.96 -0.47 45.29
N LEU A 692 -20.38 -0.84 44.14
CA LEU A 692 -19.33 -1.86 44.02
C LEU A 692 -17.92 -1.30 44.26
N VAL A 693 -17.78 0.02 44.42
CA VAL A 693 -16.50 0.71 44.60
C VAL A 693 -16.40 1.15 46.06
N PRO A 694 -15.43 0.64 46.84
CA PRO A 694 -15.20 1.13 48.19
C PRO A 694 -14.92 2.63 48.20
N ASP A 695 -15.47 3.37 49.17
CA ASP A 695 -15.36 4.84 49.23
C ASP A 695 -13.91 5.35 49.16
N ASN A 696 -12.98 4.64 49.81
CA ASN A 696 -11.56 4.95 49.81
C ASN A 696 -10.84 4.67 48.46
N ARG A 697 -11.57 4.16 47.46
CA ARG A 697 -11.07 3.84 46.11
C ARG A 697 -11.78 4.60 44.99
N PHE A 698 -12.71 5.51 45.29
CA PHE A 698 -13.29 6.37 44.25
C PHE A 698 -12.24 7.14 43.45
N SER A 699 -11.15 7.58 44.09
CA SER A 699 -10.02 8.24 43.43
C SER A 699 -9.26 7.34 42.44
N SER A 700 -9.42 6.01 42.53
CA SER A 700 -8.83 5.03 41.59
C SER A 700 -9.69 4.81 40.34
N LEU A 701 -10.93 5.34 40.30
CA LEU A 701 -11.77 5.25 39.11
C LEU A 701 -11.17 6.07 37.97
N GLN A 702 -10.91 5.41 36.85
CA GLN A 702 -10.38 6.04 35.65
C GLN A 702 -11.51 6.72 34.87
N LEU A 703 -12.08 7.80 35.42
CA LEU A 703 -13.18 8.56 34.78
C LEU A 703 -12.77 9.13 33.42
N ALA A 704 -11.50 9.50 33.24
CA ALA A 704 -10.96 9.96 31.96
C ALA A 704 -11.05 8.91 30.83
N LYS A 705 -11.20 7.60 31.16
CA LYS A 705 -11.41 6.57 30.12
C LYS A 705 -12.79 6.67 29.48
N LEU A 706 -13.78 7.26 30.16
CA LEU A 706 -15.17 7.26 29.68
C LEU A 706 -15.32 8.02 28.36
N GLY A 707 -14.50 9.04 28.09
CA GLY A 707 -14.49 9.66 26.79
C GLY A 707 -13.41 10.73 26.62
N SER A 708 -13.17 11.11 25.36
CA SER A 708 -12.24 12.18 25.00
C SER A 708 -12.69 12.91 23.74
N THR A 709 -12.27 14.17 23.62
CA THR A 709 -12.40 14.96 22.39
C THR A 709 -11.05 15.59 22.08
N TYR A 710 -10.68 15.64 20.81
CA TYR A 710 -9.40 16.16 20.36
C TYR A 710 -9.57 16.90 19.04
N THR A 711 -9.03 18.11 18.94
CA THR A 711 -8.95 18.88 17.70
C THR A 711 -7.52 19.34 17.48
N ARG A 712 -7.03 19.20 16.25
CA ARG A 712 -5.73 19.71 15.83
C ARG A 712 -5.82 20.31 14.45
N GLU A 713 -5.14 21.44 14.25
CA GLU A 713 -4.95 22.06 12.95
C GLU A 713 -3.45 22.18 12.64
N ASN A 714 -3.08 21.94 11.39
CA ASN A 714 -1.73 22.15 10.86
C ASN A 714 -1.83 22.96 9.57
N ARG A 715 -1.06 24.05 9.45
CA ARG A 715 -1.02 24.90 8.26
C ARG A 715 0.37 24.94 7.62
N SER A 716 0.42 25.17 6.31
CA SER A 716 1.68 25.38 5.60
C SER A 716 1.55 26.35 4.42
N ALA A 717 2.63 27.07 4.16
CA ALA A 717 2.78 27.99 3.04
C ALA A 717 4.14 27.78 2.38
N SER A 718 4.16 27.75 1.05
CA SER A 718 5.35 27.43 0.30
C SER A 718 5.45 28.22 -1.00
N PHE A 719 6.67 28.65 -1.33
CA PHE A 719 6.99 29.33 -2.59
C PHE A 719 8.10 28.58 -3.32
N ILE A 720 7.92 28.34 -4.62
CA ILE A 720 8.72 27.40 -5.39
C ILE A 720 9.15 28.06 -6.70
N GLY A 721 10.43 27.94 -7.03
CA GLY A 721 10.99 28.27 -8.33
C GLY A 721 11.74 27.07 -8.90
N SER A 722 11.61 26.81 -10.18
CA SER A 722 12.35 25.76 -10.87
C SER A 722 12.69 26.17 -12.28
N MET A 723 13.90 25.82 -12.72
CA MET A 723 14.39 26.06 -14.06
C MET A 723 15.08 24.80 -14.59
N ALA A 724 14.81 24.48 -15.84
CA ALA A 724 15.52 23.48 -16.63
C ALA A 724 15.96 24.13 -17.95
N TYR A 725 17.24 24.00 -18.26
CA TYR A 725 17.85 24.46 -19.49
C TYR A 725 18.52 23.29 -20.19
N VAL A 726 18.24 23.12 -21.49
CA VAL A 726 18.84 22.10 -22.33
C VAL A 726 19.47 22.76 -23.53
N TYR A 727 20.77 22.51 -23.73
CA TYR A 727 21.49 22.93 -24.91
C TYR A 727 21.71 21.75 -25.86
N ASP A 728 21.15 21.86 -27.05
CA ASP A 728 21.31 20.95 -28.19
C ASP A 728 21.09 19.47 -27.84
N ASN A 729 20.17 19.22 -26.90
CA ASN A 729 19.91 17.91 -26.28
C ASN A 729 21.11 17.23 -25.61
N ARG A 730 22.26 17.91 -25.47
CA ARG A 730 23.51 17.37 -24.95
C ARG A 730 23.74 17.72 -23.49
N TYR A 731 23.62 19.00 -23.15
CA TYR A 731 23.88 19.50 -21.79
C TYR A 731 22.58 19.95 -21.16
N VAL A 732 22.33 19.49 -19.96
CA VAL A 732 21.14 19.82 -19.19
C VAL A 732 21.57 20.42 -17.87
N LEU A 733 21.03 21.59 -17.55
CA LEU A 733 21.14 22.24 -16.26
C LEU A 733 19.76 22.27 -15.61
N ASN A 734 19.67 21.86 -14.35
CA ASN A 734 18.47 22.02 -13.53
C ASN A 734 18.83 22.79 -12.26
N ALA A 735 17.99 23.75 -11.88
CA ALA A 735 18.10 24.49 -10.64
C ALA A 735 16.70 24.68 -10.05
N ASN A 736 16.58 24.47 -8.74
CA ASN A 736 15.33 24.61 -8.01
C ASN A 736 15.59 25.38 -6.71
N VAL A 737 14.65 26.24 -6.33
CA VAL A 737 14.65 26.97 -5.06
C VAL A 737 13.26 26.87 -4.44
N ARG A 738 13.19 26.77 -3.12
CA ARG A 738 11.94 26.69 -2.38
C ARG A 738 12.06 27.36 -1.02
N TYR A 739 11.00 28.01 -0.59
CA TYR A 739 10.89 28.64 0.73
C TYR A 739 9.64 28.09 1.42
N ASP A 740 9.85 27.25 2.44
CA ASP A 740 8.79 26.49 3.12
C ASP A 740 8.54 27.01 4.52
N GLY A 741 7.26 27.21 4.87
CA GLY A 741 6.85 27.60 6.21
C GLY A 741 5.71 26.78 6.78
N VAL A 742 5.71 26.64 8.10
CA VAL A 742 4.66 25.97 8.89
C VAL A 742 4.34 26.78 10.14
N ASP A 743 3.18 26.55 10.73
CA ASP A 743 2.70 27.24 11.94
C ASP A 743 3.37 26.78 13.25
N ILE A 744 3.89 25.55 13.30
CA ILE A 744 4.22 24.88 14.58
C ILE A 744 5.61 25.19 15.19
N ILE A 745 6.51 25.92 14.51
CA ILE A 745 7.94 26.09 14.94
C ILE A 745 8.31 27.46 15.50
N GLY A 746 7.32 28.32 15.76
CA GLY A 746 7.55 29.67 16.26
C GLY A 746 7.99 30.65 15.17
N SER A 747 7.99 31.94 15.48
CA SER A 747 8.24 33.02 14.50
C SER A 747 9.65 33.03 13.94
N ASP A 748 10.66 32.67 14.75
CA ASP A 748 12.06 32.92 14.43
C ASP A 748 12.60 31.94 13.37
N ASN A 749 12.05 30.72 13.33
CA ASN A 749 12.46 29.65 12.39
C ASN A 749 11.32 29.25 11.43
N GLN A 750 10.27 30.07 11.32
CA GLN A 750 9.01 29.70 10.66
C GLN A 750 9.19 29.24 9.22
N PHE A 751 10.14 29.85 8.49
CA PHE A 751 10.45 29.49 7.11
C PHE A 751 11.89 29.01 6.94
N SER A 752 12.11 28.04 6.04
CA SER A 752 13.44 27.55 5.67
C SER A 752 13.65 27.60 4.14
N PRO A 753 14.75 28.22 3.67
CA PRO A 753 15.14 28.15 2.26
C PRO A 753 15.78 26.79 1.94
N LEU A 754 15.37 26.21 0.82
CA LEU A 754 15.83 24.94 0.27
C LEU A 754 16.20 25.15 -1.20
N TRP A 755 17.22 24.45 -1.70
CA TRP A 755 17.62 24.56 -3.10
C TRP A 755 18.29 23.28 -3.58
N SER A 756 18.25 23.06 -4.88
CA SER A 756 19.01 22.00 -5.54
C SER A 756 19.47 22.43 -6.92
N ALA A 757 20.59 21.89 -7.36
CA ALA A 757 21.11 22.08 -8.69
C ALA A 757 21.70 20.78 -9.21
N GLY A 758 21.65 20.59 -10.53
CA GLY A 758 22.23 19.43 -11.15
C GLY A 758 22.56 19.65 -12.60
N VAL A 759 23.54 18.89 -13.07
CA VAL A 759 23.99 18.85 -14.46
C VAL A 759 23.86 17.45 -15.01
N LYS A 760 23.49 17.33 -16.28
CA LYS A 760 23.46 16.06 -17.00
C LYS A 760 24.05 16.23 -18.39
N TRP A 761 24.90 15.29 -18.77
CA TRP A 761 25.53 15.20 -20.08
C TRP A 761 25.04 13.95 -20.81
N ASN A 762 24.28 14.16 -21.88
CA ASN A 762 23.83 13.12 -22.80
C ASN A 762 24.94 12.84 -23.82
N ALA A 763 26.03 12.22 -23.37
CA ALA A 763 27.23 11.99 -24.19
C ALA A 763 26.94 11.22 -25.50
N HIS A 764 25.98 10.30 -25.51
CA HIS A 764 25.54 9.60 -26.72
C HIS A 764 25.01 10.50 -27.86
N SER A 765 24.70 11.76 -27.56
CA SER A 765 24.31 12.78 -28.55
C SER A 765 25.51 13.54 -29.14
N GLU A 766 26.73 13.27 -28.67
CA GLU A 766 27.96 13.84 -29.23
C GLU A 766 28.34 13.17 -30.56
N GLU A 767 28.95 13.95 -31.46
CA GLU A 767 29.29 13.46 -32.81
C GLU A 767 30.32 12.32 -32.77
N PHE A 768 31.30 12.39 -31.87
CA PHE A 768 32.36 11.39 -31.72
C PHE A 768 31.86 10.02 -31.22
N LEU A 769 30.62 9.92 -30.70
CA LEU A 769 30.01 8.65 -30.29
C LEU A 769 29.01 8.09 -31.30
N LYS A 770 28.71 8.81 -32.39
CA LYS A 770 27.74 8.36 -33.40
C LYS A 770 28.17 7.04 -34.06
N ASP A 771 29.45 6.89 -34.38
CA ASP A 771 30.00 5.68 -35.01
C ASP A 771 29.91 4.45 -34.10
N TYR A 772 29.85 4.65 -32.78
CA TYR A 772 29.76 3.59 -31.77
C TYR A 772 28.32 3.31 -31.31
N GLN A 773 27.28 3.91 -31.88
CA GLN A 773 25.89 3.79 -31.40
C GLN A 773 25.34 2.36 -31.39
N SER A 774 25.84 1.51 -32.28
CA SER A 774 25.48 0.09 -32.32
C SER A 774 25.96 -0.66 -31.08
N THR A 775 27.08 -0.25 -30.49
CA THR A 775 27.65 -0.82 -29.27
C THR A 775 27.24 -0.02 -28.02
N ILE A 776 27.32 1.31 -28.06
CA ILE A 776 26.98 2.24 -26.99
C ILE A 776 25.81 3.11 -27.46
N SER A 777 24.59 2.60 -27.28
CA SER A 777 23.37 3.25 -27.74
C SER A 777 22.93 4.38 -26.80
N ARG A 778 23.38 4.37 -25.55
CA ARG A 778 23.16 5.46 -24.58
C ARG A 778 24.33 5.51 -23.60
N LEU A 779 24.81 6.72 -23.37
CA LEU A 779 25.75 7.08 -22.31
C LEU A 779 25.28 8.42 -21.74
N VAL A 780 24.96 8.43 -20.45
CA VAL A 780 24.56 9.63 -19.73
C VAL A 780 25.29 9.70 -18.41
N LEU A 781 25.88 10.87 -18.14
CA LEU A 781 26.47 11.20 -16.86
C LEU A 781 25.65 12.29 -16.20
N SER A 782 25.42 12.19 -14.90
CA SER A 782 24.65 13.18 -14.14
C SER A 782 25.24 13.40 -12.75
N VAL A 783 25.19 14.65 -12.31
CA VAL A 783 25.60 15.07 -10.96
C VAL A 783 24.51 15.97 -10.41
N GLY A 784 24.06 15.69 -9.20
CA GLY A 784 23.07 16.50 -8.49
C GLY A 784 23.55 16.82 -7.07
N TYR A 785 23.27 18.03 -6.61
CA TYR A 785 23.54 18.48 -5.25
C TYR A 785 22.39 19.33 -4.74
N GLY A 786 22.01 19.18 -3.47
CA GLY A 786 20.97 20.04 -2.91
C GLY A 786 20.68 19.82 -1.43
N TYR A 787 19.82 20.71 -0.92
CA TYR A 787 19.29 20.70 0.43
C TYR A 787 17.79 20.45 0.39
N ARG A 788 17.34 19.50 1.21
CA ARG A 788 15.94 19.26 1.55
C ARG A 788 15.74 19.55 3.05
N GLY A 789 14.50 19.69 3.48
CA GLY A 789 14.16 19.86 4.90
C GLY A 789 13.27 18.73 5.39
N SER A 790 13.26 18.48 6.69
CA SER A 790 12.19 17.78 7.40
C SER A 790 11.86 18.50 8.69
N ILE A 791 10.69 18.19 9.24
CA ILE A 791 10.21 18.79 10.48
C ILE A 791 9.49 17.74 11.33
N ASN A 792 9.85 17.69 12.61
CA ASN A 792 9.11 16.92 13.60
C ASN A 792 7.98 17.79 14.16
N ARG A 793 6.74 17.44 13.83
CA ARG A 793 5.54 18.17 14.26
C ARG A 793 5.04 17.77 15.66
N SER A 794 5.82 16.99 16.41
CA SER A 794 5.49 16.55 17.78
C SER A 794 6.19 17.38 18.86
N VAL A 795 7.11 18.26 18.47
CA VAL A 795 7.86 19.14 19.39
C VAL A 795 7.39 20.57 19.17
N TYR A 796 6.99 21.25 20.25
CA TYR A 796 6.45 22.61 20.22
C TYR A 796 7.45 23.63 20.76
N PRO A 797 7.41 24.89 20.29
CA PRO A 797 8.25 25.97 20.79
C PRO A 797 7.82 26.46 22.18
N PHE A 798 6.61 26.12 22.63
CA PHE A 798 6.04 26.50 23.92
C PHE A 798 5.82 25.28 24.82
N HIS A 799 5.71 25.52 26.12
CA HIS A 799 5.38 24.49 27.11
C HIS A 799 3.93 24.03 26.95
N THR A 800 3.69 22.74 27.16
CA THR A 800 2.33 22.20 27.27
C THR A 800 2.18 21.48 28.61
N TYR A 801 0.98 21.53 29.18
CA TYR A 801 0.64 20.82 30.40
C TYR A 801 -0.69 20.10 30.21
N GLU A 802 -0.80 18.93 30.82
CA GLU A 802 -2.01 18.14 30.88
C GLU A 802 -2.55 18.21 32.30
N LEU A 803 -3.78 18.72 32.46
CA LEU A 803 -4.48 18.68 33.74
C LEU A 803 -5.20 17.33 33.84
N GLY A 804 -4.80 16.51 34.80
CA GLY A 804 -5.47 15.24 35.07
C GLY A 804 -6.30 15.28 36.35
N THR A 805 -6.51 14.11 36.95
CA THR A 805 -7.29 13.97 38.21
C THR A 805 -6.46 14.16 39.48
N ALA A 806 -5.15 14.44 39.34
CA ALA A 806 -4.29 14.69 40.49
C ALA A 806 -4.65 16.04 41.13
N VAL A 807 -4.85 16.02 42.43
CA VAL A 807 -5.21 17.20 43.22
C VAL A 807 -4.19 17.34 44.34
N TYR A 808 -3.58 18.51 44.47
CA TYR A 808 -2.69 18.86 45.58
C TYR A 808 -3.29 20.05 46.32
N ALA A 809 -3.51 19.93 47.63
CA ALA A 809 -4.17 20.96 48.44
C ALA A 809 -5.50 21.47 47.84
N ASN A 810 -6.33 20.55 47.33
CA ASN A 810 -7.60 20.84 46.65
C ASN A 810 -7.49 21.62 45.32
N ILE A 811 -6.29 21.76 44.77
CA ILE A 811 -6.05 22.38 43.45
C ILE A 811 -5.71 21.27 42.45
N PRO A 812 -6.44 21.16 41.32
CA PRO A 812 -6.04 20.29 40.22
C PRO A 812 -4.64 20.67 39.74
N VAL A 813 -3.72 19.71 39.75
CA VAL A 813 -2.34 19.90 39.28
C VAL A 813 -2.13 19.23 37.94
N ALA A 814 -1.15 19.73 37.19
CA ALA A 814 -0.76 19.10 35.94
C ALA A 814 -0.22 17.68 36.22
N THR A 815 -0.82 16.67 35.57
CA THR A 815 -0.34 15.28 35.61
C THR A 815 0.81 15.04 34.64
N LYS A 816 0.95 15.92 33.64
CA LYS A 816 2.06 15.90 32.69
C LYS A 816 2.48 17.33 32.35
N PHE A 817 3.78 17.54 32.25
CA PHE A 817 4.36 18.79 31.77
C PHE A 817 5.39 18.48 30.69
N ALA A 818 5.23 19.07 29.51
CA ALA A 818 6.18 18.97 28.42
C ALA A 818 6.83 20.33 28.19
N TYR A 819 8.15 20.36 28.26
CA TYR A 819 8.91 21.58 28.05
C TYR A 819 8.97 21.97 26.57
N GLY A 820 8.70 23.24 26.27
CA GLY A 820 8.88 23.79 24.94
C GLY A 820 10.35 23.79 24.50
N ASN A 821 10.55 23.81 23.18
CA ASN A 821 11.83 24.04 22.54
C ASN A 821 11.74 25.31 21.67
N PRO A 822 11.92 26.52 22.24
CA PRO A 822 11.71 27.78 21.51
C PRO A 822 12.70 27.98 20.34
N VAL A 823 13.80 27.24 20.32
CA VAL A 823 14.82 27.29 19.27
C VAL A 823 14.70 26.13 18.26
N ILE A 824 13.55 25.45 18.24
CA ILE A 824 13.28 24.38 17.28
C ILE A 824 13.46 24.89 15.85
N LYS A 825 14.19 24.11 15.05
CA LYS A 825 14.48 24.42 13.65
C LYS A 825 14.24 23.20 12.77
N TRP A 826 14.17 23.45 11.47
CA TRP A 826 14.11 22.41 10.44
C TRP A 826 15.37 21.53 10.48
N GLU A 827 15.17 20.23 10.33
CA GLU A 827 16.26 19.29 10.06
C GLU A 827 16.65 19.43 8.59
N LYS A 828 17.92 19.70 8.29
CA LYS A 828 18.38 19.94 6.92
C LYS A 828 19.08 18.70 6.37
N LYS A 829 18.60 18.19 5.25
CA LYS A 829 19.19 17.04 4.57
C LYS A 829 19.99 17.52 3.35
N ARG A 830 21.31 17.39 3.43
CA ARG A 830 22.24 17.64 2.32
C ARG A 830 22.42 16.36 1.51
N GLU A 831 22.35 16.45 0.20
CA GLU A 831 22.53 15.29 -0.68
C GLU A 831 23.48 15.59 -1.85
N THR A 832 24.33 14.62 -2.16
CA THR A 832 25.07 14.52 -3.43
C THR A 832 24.68 13.22 -4.14
N ASN A 833 24.42 13.29 -5.44
CA ASN A 833 24.08 12.14 -6.28
C ASN A 833 24.91 12.15 -7.56
N LEU A 834 25.56 11.03 -7.87
CA LEU A 834 26.31 10.77 -9.10
C LEU A 834 25.62 9.65 -9.86
N GLY A 835 25.38 9.82 -11.16
CA GLY A 835 24.69 8.82 -11.96
C GLY A 835 25.33 8.54 -13.31
N LEU A 836 25.33 7.26 -13.68
CA LEU A 836 25.78 6.73 -14.96
C LEU A 836 24.68 5.84 -15.56
N GLU A 837 24.15 6.24 -16.72
CA GLU A 837 23.24 5.40 -17.51
C GLU A 837 23.97 4.89 -18.74
N LEU A 838 23.90 3.57 -18.95
CA LEU A 838 24.43 2.89 -20.13
C LEU A 838 23.33 2.08 -20.82
N SER A 839 23.32 2.13 -22.14
CA SER A 839 22.54 1.25 -23.00
C SER A 839 23.49 0.68 -24.05
N LEU A 840 23.65 -0.63 -24.08
CA LEU A 840 24.59 -1.31 -24.96
C LEU A 840 23.86 -2.19 -25.98
N PHE A 841 24.50 -2.40 -27.13
CA PHE A 841 24.06 -3.33 -28.17
C PHE A 841 22.62 -3.08 -28.64
N ASN A 842 22.32 -1.83 -29.04
CA ASN A 842 20.98 -1.39 -29.44
C ASN A 842 19.92 -1.56 -28.33
N GLY A 843 20.32 -1.35 -27.07
CA GLY A 843 19.45 -1.44 -25.91
C GLY A 843 19.12 -2.85 -25.45
N ARG A 844 19.94 -3.83 -25.82
CA ARG A 844 19.84 -5.18 -25.25
C ARG A 844 20.28 -5.25 -23.79
N ILE A 845 21.23 -4.40 -23.39
CA ILE A 845 21.68 -4.31 -22.00
C ILE A 845 21.51 -2.86 -21.56
N ASN A 846 20.68 -2.62 -20.57
CA ASN A 846 20.50 -1.32 -19.94
C ASN A 846 20.99 -1.39 -18.50
N THR A 847 21.86 -0.46 -18.11
CA THR A 847 22.32 -0.32 -16.73
C THR A 847 22.18 1.12 -16.25
N ASP A 848 21.69 1.32 -15.04
CA ASP A 848 21.71 2.60 -14.32
C ASP A 848 22.45 2.39 -13.01
N TRP A 849 23.56 3.12 -12.84
CA TRP A 849 24.37 3.12 -11.63
C TRP A 849 24.20 4.47 -10.94
N ARG A 850 23.96 4.47 -9.63
CA ARG A 850 23.91 5.69 -8.82
C ARG A 850 24.75 5.55 -7.57
N TYR A 851 25.55 6.56 -7.27
CA TYR A 851 26.21 6.71 -5.98
C TYR A 851 25.65 7.94 -5.28
N PHE A 852 25.24 7.78 -4.02
CA PHE A 852 24.68 8.88 -3.25
C PHE A 852 25.34 9.00 -1.87
N THR A 853 25.36 10.24 -1.37
CA THR A 853 25.65 10.56 0.03
C THR A 853 24.57 11.51 0.51
N GLU A 854 23.84 11.09 1.52
CA GLU A 854 22.81 11.85 2.21
C GLU A 854 23.25 12.11 3.64
N GLU A 855 23.22 13.37 4.07
CA GLU A 855 23.59 13.78 5.42
C GLU A 855 22.48 14.62 6.02
N VAL A 856 21.92 14.16 7.13
CA VAL A 856 20.95 14.91 7.92
C VAL A 856 21.71 15.69 8.98
N ILE A 857 21.61 17.00 8.89
CA ILE A 857 22.24 17.97 9.78
C ILE A 857 21.16 18.54 10.69
N ASP A 858 21.52 18.79 11.95
CA ASP A 858 20.61 19.35 12.96
C ASP A 858 19.39 18.43 13.24
N LEU A 859 19.63 17.12 13.24
CA LEU A 859 18.64 16.09 13.57
C LEU A 859 18.16 16.25 15.01
N LEU A 860 16.85 16.05 15.23
CA LEU A 860 16.27 16.07 16.56
C LEU A 860 16.63 14.80 17.33
N ASP A 861 17.29 14.99 18.47
CA ASP A 861 17.70 13.95 19.39
C ASP A 861 17.23 14.26 20.82
N ASN A 862 17.02 13.23 21.63
CA ASN A 862 16.57 13.35 23.01
C ASN A 862 17.78 13.43 23.96
N THR A 863 18.16 14.64 24.33
CA THR A 863 19.27 14.89 25.24
C THR A 863 18.82 14.76 26.70
N ARG A 864 19.60 14.07 27.54
CA ARG A 864 19.37 14.10 29.00
C ARG A 864 20.00 15.36 29.59
N THR A 865 19.30 15.99 30.51
CA THR A 865 19.75 17.20 31.23
C THR A 865 20.09 16.85 32.68
N ALA A 866 20.92 17.67 33.33
CA ALA A 866 21.26 17.45 34.74
C ALA A 866 19.99 17.53 35.61
N PRO A 867 19.78 16.63 36.59
CA PRO A 867 18.59 16.65 37.44
C PRO A 867 18.33 18.00 38.13
N SER A 868 19.38 18.77 38.44
CA SER A 868 19.31 20.12 39.02
C SER A 868 18.60 21.15 38.14
N VAL A 869 18.48 20.89 36.83
CA VAL A 869 17.75 21.75 35.88
C VAL A 869 16.23 21.62 36.05
N GLY A 870 15.74 20.60 36.78
CA GLY A 870 14.30 20.34 36.94
C GLY A 870 13.62 19.81 35.67
N ARG A 871 14.41 19.63 34.60
CA ARG A 871 14.05 18.99 33.34
C ARG A 871 14.90 17.73 33.23
N PRO A 872 14.33 16.53 33.05
CA PRO A 872 15.12 15.30 32.91
C PRO A 872 15.67 15.10 31.48
N SER A 873 14.95 15.60 30.46
CA SER A 873 15.40 15.53 29.07
C SER A 873 14.82 16.64 28.17
N ALA A 874 15.45 16.85 27.03
CA ALA A 874 15.07 17.82 26.01
C ALA A 874 15.26 17.24 24.60
N ILE A 875 14.21 17.32 23.77
CA ILE A 875 14.32 17.00 22.33
C ILE A 875 14.79 18.25 21.60
N VAL A 876 16.02 18.22 21.09
CA VAL A 876 16.71 19.38 20.50
C VAL A 876 17.49 18.99 19.24
N ASN A 877 17.68 19.96 18.34
CA ASN A 877 18.40 19.76 17.08
C ASN A 877 19.92 19.72 17.34
N VAL A 878 20.46 18.53 17.62
CA VAL A 878 21.90 18.35 17.97
C VAL A 878 22.58 17.18 17.26
N GLY A 879 21.82 16.32 16.59
CA GLY A 879 22.34 15.10 15.96
C GLY A 879 22.71 15.28 14.49
N ASN A 880 23.59 14.42 13.99
CA ASN A 880 23.92 14.28 12.57
C ASN A 880 23.95 12.80 12.16
N LEU A 881 23.33 12.48 11.04
CA LEU A 881 23.25 11.12 10.48
C LEU A 881 23.70 11.13 9.02
N THR A 882 24.37 10.06 8.58
CA THR A 882 24.81 9.92 7.19
C THR A 882 24.40 8.57 6.61
N ASN A 883 23.86 8.60 5.39
CA ASN A 883 23.56 7.46 4.55
C ASN A 883 24.40 7.54 3.27
N LYS A 884 25.21 6.52 2.99
CA LYS A 884 26.01 6.43 1.75
C LYS A 884 25.69 5.12 1.05
N GLY A 885 25.52 5.15 -0.27
CA GLY A 885 25.15 3.93 -0.97
C GLY A 885 25.42 3.92 -2.47
N LEU A 886 25.39 2.70 -3.00
CA LEU A 886 25.46 2.38 -4.43
C LEU A 886 24.17 1.68 -4.84
N GLU A 887 23.60 2.13 -5.95
CA GLU A 887 22.42 1.55 -6.57
C GLU A 887 22.78 1.06 -7.98
N LEU A 888 22.32 -0.13 -8.33
CA LEU A 888 22.38 -0.69 -9.67
C LEU A 888 20.98 -1.09 -10.10
N ASN A 889 20.60 -0.71 -11.31
CA ASN A 889 19.49 -1.30 -12.05
C ASN A 889 20.02 -1.89 -13.35
N LEU A 890 19.64 -3.13 -13.65
CA LEU A 890 20.07 -3.89 -14.81
C LEU A 890 18.84 -4.46 -15.50
N ARG A 891 18.78 -4.32 -16.83
CA ARG A 891 17.82 -5.01 -17.68
C ARG A 891 18.54 -5.60 -18.89
N VAL A 892 18.32 -6.87 -19.15
CA VAL A 892 18.95 -7.62 -20.23
C VAL A 892 17.87 -8.29 -21.08
N GLU A 893 17.79 -7.94 -22.36
CA GLU A 893 17.04 -8.67 -23.38
C GLU A 893 17.90 -9.85 -23.88
N ALA A 894 17.96 -10.93 -23.09
CA ALA A 894 18.80 -12.10 -23.34
C ALA A 894 18.53 -12.74 -24.71
N ILE A 895 17.25 -12.87 -25.06
CA ILE A 895 16.82 -13.35 -26.38
C ILE A 895 15.68 -12.48 -26.87
N LYS A 896 15.76 -12.01 -28.12
CA LYS A 896 14.70 -11.26 -28.78
C LYS A 896 14.58 -11.67 -30.23
N THR A 897 13.51 -12.39 -30.54
CA THR A 897 13.10 -12.75 -31.89
C THR A 897 11.68 -12.25 -32.14
N LYS A 898 11.11 -12.55 -33.30
CA LYS A 898 9.74 -12.16 -33.66
C LYS A 898 8.68 -12.78 -32.71
N ASP A 899 8.88 -14.03 -32.31
CA ASP A 899 7.89 -14.82 -31.57
C ASP A 899 8.32 -15.13 -30.13
N PHE A 900 9.59 -14.90 -29.78
CA PHE A 900 10.14 -15.23 -28.47
C PHE A 900 10.95 -14.05 -27.90
N LEU A 901 10.65 -13.69 -26.65
CA LEU A 901 11.40 -12.70 -25.87
C LEU A 901 11.73 -13.31 -24.50
N TRP A 902 13.00 -13.25 -24.12
CA TRP A 902 13.43 -13.50 -22.75
C TRP A 902 14.18 -12.28 -22.23
N GLU A 903 13.64 -11.72 -21.16
CA GLU A 903 14.14 -10.54 -20.48
C GLU A 903 14.45 -10.88 -19.02
N VAL A 904 15.59 -10.40 -18.53
CA VAL A 904 16.02 -10.52 -17.13
C VAL A 904 16.24 -9.12 -16.58
N GLY A 905 15.62 -8.82 -15.44
CA GLY A 905 15.81 -7.57 -14.70
C GLY A 905 16.43 -7.85 -13.35
N ALA A 906 17.30 -6.95 -12.87
CA ALA A 906 17.83 -6.99 -11.51
C ALA A 906 18.05 -5.58 -10.99
N ASN A 907 17.77 -5.36 -9.71
CA ASN A 907 18.15 -4.16 -8.99
C ASN A 907 18.84 -4.53 -7.69
N ILE A 908 19.85 -3.75 -7.33
CA ILE A 908 20.71 -3.95 -6.16
C ILE A 908 20.92 -2.60 -5.50
N THR A 909 20.76 -2.56 -4.19
CA THR A 909 21.08 -1.39 -3.36
C THR A 909 21.96 -1.81 -2.22
N LYS A 910 23.12 -1.19 -2.09
CA LYS A 910 23.99 -1.32 -0.91
C LYS A 910 24.07 0.04 -0.22
N ILE A 911 23.75 0.08 1.07
CA ILE A 911 23.73 1.30 1.87
C ILE A 911 24.47 1.08 3.18
N LYS A 912 25.19 2.10 3.63
CA LYS A 912 25.78 2.18 4.96
C LYS A 912 25.21 3.38 5.69
N ASN A 913 24.62 3.13 6.85
CA ASN A 913 24.12 4.15 7.77
C ASN A 913 25.14 4.41 8.89
N ASN A 914 25.30 5.65 9.32
CA ASN A 914 26.18 6.01 10.42
C ASN A 914 25.67 7.23 11.20
N LEU A 915 25.64 7.12 12.52
CA LEU A 915 25.41 8.24 13.43
C LEU A 915 26.74 8.95 13.69
N SER A 916 26.91 10.15 13.12
CA SER A 916 28.17 10.90 13.25
C SER A 916 28.22 11.82 14.47
N LYS A 917 27.03 12.24 14.96
CA LYS A 917 26.88 13.03 16.17
C LYS A 917 25.52 12.72 16.79
N VAL A 918 25.49 12.28 18.03
CA VAL A 918 24.24 12.06 18.80
C VAL A 918 24.52 12.30 20.29
N PHE A 919 23.48 12.31 21.11
CA PHE A 919 23.59 12.48 22.55
C PHE A 919 24.35 11.33 23.22
N GLU A 920 24.01 10.08 22.87
CA GLU A 920 24.64 8.89 23.45
C GLU A 920 25.97 8.58 22.73
N LYS A 921 27.08 8.72 23.47
CA LYS A 921 28.43 8.45 22.95
C LYS A 921 29.00 7.12 23.42
N GLU A 922 28.53 6.65 24.56
CA GLU A 922 29.03 5.44 25.20
C GLU A 922 28.11 4.27 24.88
N VAL A 923 28.72 3.09 24.66
CA VAL A 923 27.98 1.83 24.58
C VAL A 923 27.14 1.65 25.87
N PRO A 924 25.89 1.17 25.77
CA PRO A 924 25.05 0.93 26.95
C PRO A 924 25.78 0.12 28.02
N VAL A 925 25.59 0.43 29.29
CA VAL A 925 26.27 -0.28 30.39
C VAL A 925 25.86 -1.75 30.52
N THR A 926 24.69 -2.11 30.01
CA THR A 926 24.18 -3.49 29.99
C THR A 926 23.61 -3.85 28.62
N GLY A 927 23.61 -5.15 28.31
CA GLY A 927 22.90 -5.67 27.13
C GLY A 927 21.39 -5.53 27.29
N ASN A 928 20.74 -4.83 26.37
CA ASN A 928 19.33 -4.48 26.49
C ASN A 928 18.51 -5.04 25.33
N ASN A 929 17.27 -5.40 25.60
CA ASN A 929 16.34 -5.98 24.62
C ASN A 929 15.72 -4.96 23.64
N TYR A 930 16.40 -3.83 23.43
CA TYR A 930 16.01 -2.76 22.52
C TYR A 930 17.26 -2.21 21.83
N THR A 931 17.06 -1.60 20.66
CA THR A 931 18.14 -0.97 19.93
C THR A 931 18.57 0.35 20.57
N ALA A 932 19.85 0.70 20.44
CA ALA A 932 20.39 1.98 20.89
C ALA A 932 21.02 2.74 19.71
N ASN A 933 20.92 4.07 19.77
CA ASN A 933 21.48 4.98 18.77
C ASN A 933 22.75 5.62 19.35
N ILE A 934 23.90 4.98 19.10
CA ILE A 934 25.19 5.38 19.67
C ILE A 934 26.07 5.99 18.58
N GLU A 935 26.79 7.06 18.92
CA GLU A 935 27.74 7.72 18.02
C GLU A 935 28.77 6.70 17.47
N GLY A 936 29.01 6.74 16.16
CA GLY A 936 29.93 5.83 15.46
C GLY A 936 29.33 4.49 15.02
N TYR A 937 28.08 4.19 15.38
CA TYR A 937 27.37 2.97 14.96
C TYR A 937 26.20 3.29 14.02
N PRO A 938 25.71 2.30 13.24
CA PRO A 938 24.45 2.43 12.52
C PRO A 938 23.28 2.73 13.45
N ILE A 939 22.24 3.38 12.92
CA ILE A 939 20.96 3.52 13.62
C ILE A 939 20.37 2.14 13.96
N ASN A 940 19.59 2.07 15.03
CA ASN A 940 18.92 0.83 15.47
C ASN A 940 19.92 -0.33 15.72
N SER A 941 21.02 -0.03 16.41
CA SER A 941 22.08 -0.99 16.75
C SER A 941 21.73 -1.83 17.98
N TRP A 942 22.04 -3.13 17.91
CA TRP A 942 21.89 -4.09 19.01
C TRP A 942 23.16 -4.14 19.85
N PHE A 943 22.99 -4.07 21.17
CA PHE A 943 24.07 -4.24 22.13
C PHE A 943 23.70 -5.33 23.15
N GLY A 944 24.50 -6.38 23.23
CA GLY A 944 24.26 -7.53 24.09
C GLY A 944 25.53 -8.34 24.39
N TYR A 945 25.37 -9.45 25.10
CA TYR A 945 26.48 -10.34 25.45
C TYR A 945 26.57 -11.49 24.44
N LYS A 946 27.77 -12.07 24.25
CA LYS A 946 27.92 -13.22 23.36
C LYS A 946 27.74 -14.51 24.15
N PHE A 947 26.89 -15.42 23.70
CA PHE A 947 26.76 -16.74 24.32
C PHE A 947 28.10 -17.50 24.27
N SER A 948 28.50 -18.13 25.37
CA SER A 948 29.69 -19.00 25.45
C SER A 948 29.26 -20.46 25.48
N HIS A 949 28.67 -20.90 26.59
CA HIS A 949 28.21 -22.27 26.83
C HIS A 949 27.25 -22.31 28.03
N VAL A 950 26.64 -23.47 28.30
CA VAL A 950 26.06 -23.77 29.61
C VAL A 950 27.11 -24.52 30.43
N ASP A 951 27.41 -24.03 31.63
CA ASP A 951 28.36 -24.64 32.56
C ASP A 951 27.90 -26.07 32.92
N PRO A 952 28.66 -27.14 32.57
CA PRO A 952 28.25 -28.51 32.84
C PRO A 952 28.13 -28.84 34.33
N VAL A 953 28.79 -28.08 35.21
CA VAL A 953 28.77 -28.27 36.66
C VAL A 953 27.58 -27.60 37.29
N THR A 954 27.25 -26.37 36.88
CA THR A 954 26.21 -25.56 37.53
C THR A 954 24.90 -25.43 36.73
N GLY A 955 24.91 -25.79 35.45
CA GLY A 955 23.80 -25.58 34.53
C GLY A 955 23.51 -24.10 34.22
N SER A 956 24.42 -23.19 34.58
CA SER A 956 24.26 -21.75 34.37
C SER A 956 24.66 -21.34 32.97
N LEU A 957 23.94 -20.38 32.39
CA LEU A 957 24.27 -19.80 31.09
C LEU A 957 25.46 -18.84 31.25
N ILE A 958 26.57 -19.17 30.59
CA ILE A 958 27.79 -18.37 30.56
C ILE A 958 27.82 -17.52 29.29
N VAL A 959 28.11 -16.23 29.46
CA VAL A 959 28.29 -15.29 28.35
C VAL A 959 29.67 -14.66 28.37
N LEU A 960 30.17 -14.23 27.22
CA LEU A 960 31.27 -13.29 27.12
C LEU A 960 30.74 -11.86 27.23
N ALA A 961 31.39 -11.06 28.07
CA ALA A 961 31.20 -9.62 28.21
C ALA A 961 32.55 -8.90 28.13
N GLN A 962 32.54 -7.58 27.92
CA GLN A 962 33.76 -6.77 27.91
C GLN A 962 34.03 -6.21 29.31
N LYS A 963 35.00 -6.79 30.02
CA LYS A 963 35.41 -6.34 31.35
C LYS A 963 36.17 -5.02 31.29
N ARG A 964 35.75 -4.07 32.09
CA ARG A 964 36.33 -2.74 32.23
C ARG A 964 37.57 -2.79 33.12
N ASN A 965 38.68 -2.32 32.59
CA ASN A 965 39.93 -2.15 33.33
C ASN A 965 40.34 -0.67 33.26
N SER A 966 40.08 0.06 34.35
CA SER A 966 40.45 1.47 34.44
C SER A 966 41.76 1.64 35.23
N LYS A 967 42.72 2.38 34.67
CA LYS A 967 43.99 2.74 35.31
C LYS A 967 44.18 4.25 35.25
N LEU A 968 44.80 4.83 36.27
CA LEU A 968 45.21 6.23 36.25
C LEU A 968 46.58 6.31 35.54
N VAL A 969 46.67 7.03 34.42
CA VAL A 969 47.90 7.30 33.67
C VAL A 969 48.00 8.81 33.51
N ASP A 970 49.09 9.43 34.00
CA ASP A 970 49.33 10.88 33.94
C ASP A 970 48.14 11.75 34.42
N GLY A 971 47.46 11.31 35.49
CA GLY A 971 46.31 12.02 36.06
C GLY A 971 44.99 11.88 35.27
N LYS A 972 44.97 11.09 34.20
CA LYS A 972 43.76 10.73 33.44
C LYS A 972 43.39 9.27 33.68
N VAL A 973 42.09 8.99 33.76
CA VAL A 973 41.59 7.61 33.80
C VAL A 973 41.59 7.05 32.39
N GLU A 974 42.50 6.13 32.09
CA GLU A 974 42.46 5.33 30.87
C GLU A 974 41.65 4.06 31.15
N THR A 975 40.67 3.76 30.30
CA THR A 975 39.84 2.56 30.42
C THR A 975 40.04 1.65 29.22
N THR A 976 40.45 0.41 29.49
CA THR A 976 40.58 -0.66 28.49
C THR A 976 39.51 -1.72 28.72
N TYR A 977 39.22 -2.50 27.67
CA TYR A 977 38.21 -3.55 27.69
C TYR A 977 38.82 -4.86 27.22
N ALA A 978 38.58 -5.93 27.97
CA ALA A 978 39.02 -7.28 27.64
C ALA A 978 37.88 -8.28 27.80
N ASP A 979 37.89 -9.32 26.98
CA ASP A 979 36.86 -10.36 27.01
C ASP A 979 36.93 -11.13 28.33
N ALA A 980 35.78 -11.36 28.95
CA ALA A 980 35.65 -12.12 30.18
C ALA A 980 34.37 -12.95 30.16
N GLU A 981 34.44 -14.18 30.67
CA GLU A 981 33.26 -15.00 30.92
C GLU A 981 32.53 -14.52 32.16
N VAL A 982 31.20 -14.45 32.05
CA VAL A 982 30.30 -13.97 33.08
C VAL A 982 29.14 -14.94 33.19
N ASP A 983 28.92 -15.43 34.40
CA ASP A 983 27.70 -16.13 34.77
C ASP A 983 26.62 -15.08 35.07
N LEU A 984 25.71 -14.85 34.12
CA LEU A 984 24.59 -13.89 34.26
C LEU A 984 23.66 -14.24 35.42
N SER A 985 23.68 -15.49 35.84
CA SER A 985 22.79 -16.05 36.82
C SER A 985 23.26 -15.81 38.26
N ARG A 986 24.56 -15.55 38.44
CA ARG A 986 25.22 -15.29 39.73
C ARG A 986 25.76 -13.87 39.86
N THR A 987 26.05 -13.20 38.74
CA THR A 987 26.57 -11.83 38.74
C THR A 987 25.44 -10.85 39.03
N SER A 988 25.64 -9.96 40.00
CA SER A 988 24.63 -8.95 40.34
C SER A 988 24.48 -7.92 39.22
N ALA A 989 23.29 -7.32 39.08
CA ALA A 989 23.07 -6.23 38.11
C ALA A 989 23.99 -5.03 38.37
N ALA A 990 24.34 -4.78 39.64
CA ALA A 990 25.27 -3.74 40.04
C ALA A 990 26.69 -4.03 39.52
N ASP A 991 27.18 -5.26 39.68
CA ASP A 991 28.50 -5.67 39.19
C ASP A 991 28.55 -5.69 37.66
N LEU A 992 27.49 -6.16 37.00
CA LEU A 992 27.38 -6.11 35.54
C LEU A 992 27.54 -4.68 35.02
N THR A 993 26.85 -3.72 35.64
CA THR A 993 26.88 -2.31 35.24
C THR A 993 28.23 -1.65 35.57
N ALA A 994 28.84 -1.99 36.71
CA ALA A 994 30.07 -1.37 37.19
C ALA A 994 31.32 -1.91 36.48
N LEU A 995 31.38 -3.22 36.23
CA LEU A 995 32.60 -3.93 35.83
C LEU A 995 32.61 -4.36 34.37
N TYR A 996 31.45 -4.41 33.69
CA TYR A 996 31.34 -4.95 32.35
C TYR A 996 30.60 -3.98 31.41
N ARG A 997 30.64 -4.29 30.11
CA ARG A 997 29.77 -3.71 29.09
C ARG A 997 29.46 -4.77 28.00
N PRO A 998 28.34 -4.63 27.28
CA PRO A 998 27.98 -5.49 26.16
C PRO A 998 28.84 -5.23 24.91
N TYR A 999 28.77 -6.16 23.95
CA TYR A 999 29.27 -6.00 22.59
C TYR A 999 28.23 -5.37 21.68
N TYR A 1000 28.71 -4.74 20.60
CA TYR A 1000 27.88 -4.53 19.41
C TYR A 1000 27.58 -5.89 18.76
N LEU A 1001 26.29 -6.20 18.58
CA LEU A 1001 25.83 -7.47 18.01
C LEU A 1001 25.30 -7.36 16.59
N GLY A 1002 25.11 -6.15 16.05
CA GLY A 1002 24.53 -5.92 14.73
C GLY A 1002 23.52 -4.77 14.72
N HIS A 1003 22.74 -4.63 13.66
CA HIS A 1003 21.69 -3.60 13.56
C HIS A 1003 20.45 -4.10 12.82
N SER A 1004 19.31 -3.47 13.07
CA SER A 1004 18.03 -4.03 12.60
C SER A 1004 17.67 -3.78 11.13
N ASP A 1005 18.32 -2.84 10.45
CA ASP A 1005 17.97 -2.37 9.09
C ASP A 1005 18.91 -2.93 8.02
N PRO A 1006 18.42 -3.45 6.87
CA PRO A 1006 19.27 -4.11 5.87
C PRO A 1006 20.27 -3.15 5.20
N GLU A 1007 21.52 -3.60 5.06
CA GLU A 1007 22.56 -2.90 4.28
C GLU A 1007 22.51 -3.25 2.79
N LEU A 1008 21.99 -4.43 2.43
CA LEU A 1008 21.88 -4.90 1.05
C LEU A 1008 20.44 -5.32 0.77
N TYR A 1009 19.81 -4.76 -0.26
CA TYR A 1009 18.46 -5.15 -0.65
C TYR A 1009 18.19 -4.88 -2.13
N GLY A 1010 17.20 -5.59 -2.67
CA GLY A 1010 16.78 -5.41 -4.06
C GLY A 1010 15.85 -6.50 -4.52
N GLY A 1011 15.82 -6.70 -5.83
CA GLY A 1011 15.04 -7.76 -6.45
C GLY A 1011 15.53 -8.10 -7.84
N PHE A 1012 15.08 -9.24 -8.35
CA PHE A 1012 15.32 -9.63 -9.72
C PHE A 1012 14.08 -10.29 -10.31
N ASN A 1013 13.94 -10.22 -11.62
CA ASN A 1013 12.83 -10.82 -12.33
C ASN A 1013 13.27 -11.42 -13.65
N THR A 1014 12.42 -12.32 -14.14
CA THR A 1014 12.53 -12.88 -15.47
C THR A 1014 11.17 -12.82 -16.13
N ARG A 1015 11.16 -12.46 -17.41
CA ARG A 1015 9.96 -12.41 -18.26
C ARG A 1015 10.25 -13.15 -19.55
N VAL A 1016 9.48 -14.21 -19.79
CA VAL A 1016 9.55 -15.02 -21.00
C VAL A 1016 8.22 -14.88 -21.73
N THR A 1017 8.24 -14.35 -22.94
CA THR A 1017 7.07 -14.25 -23.81
C THR A 1017 7.27 -15.18 -25.01
N TYR A 1018 6.32 -16.08 -25.26
CA TYR A 1018 6.25 -16.88 -26.47
C TYR A 1018 4.88 -16.71 -27.12
N LYS A 1019 4.85 -16.03 -28.27
CA LYS A 1019 3.62 -15.64 -28.99
C LYS A 1019 2.61 -14.95 -28.05
N THR A 1020 1.56 -15.66 -27.64
CA THR A 1020 0.47 -15.14 -26.81
C THR A 1020 0.59 -15.50 -25.32
N ILE A 1021 1.59 -16.30 -24.95
CA ILE A 1021 1.84 -16.76 -23.58
C ILE A 1021 2.97 -15.94 -22.99
N GLU A 1022 2.81 -15.50 -21.74
CA GLU A 1022 3.83 -14.79 -20.97
C GLU A 1022 4.00 -15.46 -19.60
N LEU A 1023 5.23 -15.80 -19.25
CA LEU A 1023 5.63 -16.26 -17.91
C LEU A 1023 6.47 -15.16 -17.28
N THR A 1024 6.12 -14.74 -16.06
CA THR A 1024 6.89 -13.77 -15.28
C THR A 1024 7.15 -14.33 -13.89
N ALA A 1025 8.37 -14.17 -13.39
CA ALA A 1025 8.71 -14.45 -11.99
C ALA A 1025 9.46 -13.26 -11.39
N GLN A 1026 9.11 -12.89 -10.15
CA GLN A 1026 9.70 -11.78 -9.40
C GLN A 1026 10.22 -12.29 -8.06
N PHE A 1027 11.44 -11.88 -7.74
CA PHE A 1027 12.13 -12.21 -6.51
C PHE A 1027 12.54 -10.93 -5.79
N VAL A 1028 12.57 -11.00 -4.47
CA VAL A 1028 13.02 -9.92 -3.57
C VAL A 1028 14.01 -10.49 -2.57
N TYR A 1029 15.02 -9.72 -2.20
CA TYR A 1029 16.00 -10.12 -1.20
C TYR A 1029 16.42 -8.95 -0.31
N ALA A 1030 16.83 -9.28 0.91
CA ALA A 1030 17.47 -8.37 1.85
C ALA A 1030 18.53 -9.12 2.67
N ASP A 1031 19.58 -8.43 3.09
CA ASP A 1031 20.72 -8.97 3.83
C ASP A 1031 21.49 -7.85 4.57
N GLY A 1032 22.38 -8.24 5.49
CA GLY A 1032 23.23 -7.35 6.27
C GLY A 1032 22.55 -6.75 7.49
N ASN A 1033 21.49 -7.39 8.01
CA ASN A 1033 20.82 -6.98 9.23
C ASN A 1033 20.55 -8.15 10.16
N ASP A 1034 20.39 -7.82 11.44
CA ASP A 1034 20.17 -8.77 12.52
C ASP A 1034 18.85 -8.43 13.21
N ILE A 1035 18.00 -9.44 13.37
CA ILE A 1035 16.65 -9.32 13.93
C ILE A 1035 16.48 -10.25 15.11
N ILE A 1036 15.57 -9.89 16.02
CA ILE A 1036 15.29 -10.69 17.20
C ILE A 1036 14.83 -12.10 16.79
N SER A 1037 15.53 -13.12 17.28
CA SER A 1037 15.24 -14.52 17.05
C SER A 1037 13.96 -14.97 17.77
N PHE A 1038 13.52 -16.18 17.46
CA PHE A 1038 12.47 -16.82 18.26
C PHE A 1038 13.01 -17.20 19.64
N ARG A 1039 12.55 -16.49 20.68
CA ARG A 1039 12.91 -16.75 22.08
C ARG A 1039 11.76 -17.45 22.78
N ASP A 1040 11.73 -18.78 22.71
CA ASP A 1040 10.70 -19.65 23.32
C ASP A 1040 10.25 -19.12 24.69
N ARG A 1041 11.24 -18.94 25.58
CA ARG A 1041 11.00 -18.53 26.95
C ARG A 1041 10.37 -17.14 27.02
N ARG A 1042 11.00 -16.12 26.46
CA ARG A 1042 10.60 -14.71 26.64
C ARG A 1042 9.28 -14.38 25.95
N GLU A 1043 9.03 -14.99 24.79
CA GLU A 1043 7.86 -14.71 23.98
C GLU A 1043 6.63 -15.56 24.34
N GLY A 1044 6.85 -16.67 25.06
CA GLY A 1044 5.79 -17.53 25.57
C GLY A 1044 5.04 -16.95 26.78
N PRO A 1045 3.83 -17.46 27.08
CA PRO A 1045 3.05 -17.01 28.24
C PRO A 1045 3.82 -17.16 29.55
N SER A 1046 3.73 -16.14 30.42
CA SER A 1046 4.49 -16.05 31.68
C SER A 1046 6.01 -16.23 31.50
N GLY A 1047 6.52 -15.83 30.33
CA GLY A 1047 7.91 -15.89 29.89
C GLY A 1047 8.95 -15.22 30.78
N ILE A 1048 8.49 -14.31 31.65
CA ILE A 1048 9.32 -13.48 32.54
C ILE A 1048 8.89 -13.70 34.01
N VAL A 1049 8.53 -14.94 34.36
CA VAL A 1049 8.19 -15.35 35.75
C VAL A 1049 9.20 -16.37 36.28
N SER A 1050 9.10 -17.63 35.87
CA SER A 1050 10.08 -18.70 36.13
C SER A 1050 9.98 -19.80 35.07
N ASP A 1051 11.02 -20.60 34.88
CA ASP A 1051 11.07 -21.59 33.79
C ASP A 1051 10.01 -22.67 33.97
N ILE A 1052 9.73 -23.01 35.23
CA ILE A 1052 8.63 -23.88 35.63
C ILE A 1052 7.27 -23.29 35.22
N VAL A 1053 6.99 -22.04 35.57
CA VAL A 1053 5.70 -21.39 35.25
C VAL A 1053 5.53 -21.23 33.74
N ALA A 1054 6.61 -20.98 32.98
CA ALA A 1054 6.57 -21.02 31.52
C ALA A 1054 6.12 -22.38 31.00
N SER A 1055 6.65 -23.43 31.61
CA SER A 1055 6.50 -24.80 31.14
C SER A 1055 5.10 -25.35 31.33
N ARG A 1056 4.15 -24.59 31.86
CA ARG A 1056 2.72 -24.96 31.79
C ARG A 1056 2.18 -24.93 30.36
N THR A 1057 2.76 -24.13 29.47
CA THR A 1057 2.40 -24.08 28.05
C THR A 1057 3.31 -24.97 27.24
N ASN A 1058 2.99 -25.18 25.96
CA ASN A 1058 3.85 -25.94 25.08
C ASN A 1058 5.20 -25.25 24.92
N ARG A 1059 6.24 -26.04 24.67
CA ARG A 1059 7.63 -25.58 24.54
C ARG A 1059 8.30 -26.21 23.34
N LEU A 1060 9.39 -25.61 22.87
CA LEU A 1060 10.22 -26.25 21.85
C LEU A 1060 10.72 -27.59 22.34
N LYS A 1061 10.80 -28.56 21.43
CA LYS A 1061 11.27 -29.91 21.72
C LYS A 1061 12.68 -29.93 22.34
N ASP A 1062 13.51 -28.95 22.01
CA ASP A 1062 14.88 -28.82 22.53
C ASP A 1062 14.94 -28.70 24.06
N ASN A 1063 13.87 -28.19 24.69
CA ASN A 1063 13.76 -28.11 26.15
C ASN A 1063 13.70 -29.49 26.84
N LEU A 1064 13.47 -30.59 26.10
CA LEU A 1064 13.63 -31.95 26.63
C LEU A 1064 15.08 -32.23 27.04
N TYR A 1065 16.04 -31.54 26.42
CA TYR A 1065 17.48 -31.70 26.64
C TYR A 1065 18.06 -30.62 27.58
N ARG A 1066 17.23 -29.99 28.42
CA ARG A 1066 17.73 -29.07 29.47
C ARG A 1066 18.75 -29.75 30.37
N TRP A 1067 19.64 -28.97 30.96
CA TRP A 1067 20.51 -29.44 32.02
C TRP A 1067 19.67 -29.92 33.22
N ARG A 1068 19.95 -31.12 33.73
CA ARG A 1068 19.25 -31.71 34.88
C ARG A 1068 20.20 -32.01 36.04
N GLN A 1069 21.43 -32.40 35.75
CA GLN A 1069 22.42 -32.76 36.76
C GLN A 1069 23.85 -32.41 36.31
N ALA A 1070 24.76 -32.33 37.29
CA ALA A 1070 26.17 -32.05 37.02
C ALA A 1070 26.80 -33.10 36.09
N GLY A 1071 27.47 -32.63 35.04
CA GLY A 1071 28.06 -33.46 33.99
C GLY A 1071 27.24 -33.51 32.69
N ASP A 1072 25.99 -33.04 32.69
CA ASP A 1072 25.19 -32.92 31.47
C ASP A 1072 25.81 -31.88 30.52
N ILE A 1073 25.96 -32.24 29.23
CA ILE A 1073 26.44 -31.34 28.17
C ILE A 1073 25.25 -30.96 27.28
N THR A 1074 24.87 -29.68 27.30
CA THR A 1074 23.72 -29.15 26.57
C THR A 1074 23.85 -27.63 26.43
N ASP A 1075 23.10 -27.05 25.50
CA ASP A 1075 22.97 -25.60 25.32
C ASP A 1075 21.73 -25.01 26.01
N ILE A 1076 20.91 -25.87 26.64
CA ILE A 1076 19.69 -25.46 27.35
C ILE A 1076 19.98 -25.41 28.86
N PRO A 1077 19.94 -24.21 29.49
CA PRO A 1077 20.33 -24.04 30.88
C PRO A 1077 19.39 -24.75 31.85
N ALA A 1078 19.85 -24.91 33.09
CA ALA A 1078 19.05 -25.45 34.18
C ALA A 1078 17.79 -24.60 34.39
N TYR A 1079 16.66 -25.26 34.59
CA TYR A 1079 15.40 -24.58 34.87
C TYR A 1079 15.38 -24.04 36.30
N ARG A 1080 14.75 -22.89 36.48
CA ARG A 1080 14.62 -22.23 37.78
C ARG A 1080 13.17 -22.01 38.17
N THR A 1081 12.92 -22.05 39.47
CA THR A 1081 11.63 -21.73 40.11
C THR A 1081 11.43 -20.21 40.28
N ALA A 1082 12.48 -19.42 40.08
CA ALA A 1082 12.47 -17.96 40.03
C ALA A 1082 12.82 -17.44 38.62
N LEU A 1083 12.80 -16.12 38.43
CA LEU A 1083 13.15 -15.50 37.16
C LEU A 1083 14.61 -15.78 36.79
N SER A 1084 14.81 -16.37 35.61
CA SER A 1084 16.14 -16.62 35.08
C SER A 1084 16.75 -15.34 34.49
N ASN A 1085 17.89 -14.90 35.02
CA ASN A 1085 18.54 -13.63 34.66
C ASN A 1085 18.92 -13.51 33.18
N TYR A 1086 19.20 -14.63 32.48
CA TYR A 1086 19.52 -14.60 31.06
C TYR A 1086 18.34 -14.13 30.18
N THR A 1087 17.10 -14.13 30.70
CA THR A 1087 15.92 -13.57 30.00
C THR A 1087 15.82 -12.04 30.10
N GLN A 1088 16.62 -11.42 30.98
CA GLN A 1088 16.63 -9.97 31.21
C GLN A 1088 17.53 -9.23 30.22
N TYR A 1089 18.66 -9.85 29.85
CA TYR A 1089 19.68 -9.27 28.98
C TYR A 1089 19.59 -9.83 27.57
N LEU A 1090 20.02 -9.04 26.60
CA LEU A 1090 20.15 -9.49 25.21
C LEU A 1090 21.42 -10.33 25.06
N ILE A 1091 21.28 -11.55 24.54
CA ILE A 1091 22.41 -12.44 24.21
C ILE A 1091 22.50 -12.70 22.71
N SER A 1092 23.66 -13.10 22.20
CA SER A 1092 23.86 -13.30 20.75
C SER A 1092 22.96 -14.37 20.13
N THR A 1093 22.41 -15.30 20.91
CA THR A 1093 21.41 -16.28 20.47
C THR A 1093 19.99 -15.70 20.38
N ASP A 1094 19.75 -14.52 20.95
CA ASP A 1094 18.48 -13.78 20.84
C ASP A 1094 18.34 -13.01 19.53
N ILE A 1095 19.35 -13.08 18.66
CA ILE A 1095 19.40 -12.35 17.40
C ILE A 1095 19.90 -13.30 16.30
N GLU A 1096 19.26 -13.21 15.14
CA GLU A 1096 19.60 -13.99 13.96
C GLU A 1096 19.69 -13.07 12.74
N SER A 1097 20.36 -13.56 11.69
CA SER A 1097 20.39 -12.86 10.41
C SER A 1097 18.97 -12.70 9.86
N GLY A 1098 18.59 -11.46 9.57
CA GLY A 1098 17.33 -11.12 8.90
C GLY A 1098 17.37 -11.31 7.39
N ALA A 1099 18.39 -12.03 6.86
CA ALA A 1099 18.54 -12.25 5.44
C ALA A 1099 17.39 -13.09 4.86
N TYR A 1100 16.94 -12.77 3.65
CA TYR A 1100 15.96 -13.59 2.95
C TYR A 1100 16.04 -13.45 1.43
N LEU A 1101 15.54 -14.48 0.75
CA LEU A 1101 15.20 -14.47 -0.68
C LEU A 1101 13.78 -15.03 -0.84
N LYS A 1102 12.87 -14.24 -1.41
CA LYS A 1102 11.46 -14.61 -1.57
C LYS A 1102 11.04 -14.50 -3.03
N CYS A 1103 10.31 -15.49 -3.53
CA CYS A 1103 9.58 -15.41 -4.80
C CYS A 1103 8.20 -14.81 -4.52
N THR A 1104 8.05 -13.51 -4.76
CA THR A 1104 6.84 -12.76 -4.44
C THR A 1104 5.74 -12.99 -5.47
N GLU A 1105 6.10 -13.18 -6.74
CA GLU A 1105 5.14 -13.36 -7.84
C GLU A 1105 5.65 -14.39 -8.85
N LEU A 1106 4.79 -15.35 -9.22
CA LEU A 1106 4.97 -16.25 -10.37
C LEU A 1106 3.68 -16.26 -11.18
N ALA A 1107 3.70 -15.62 -12.36
CA ALA A 1107 2.52 -15.39 -13.18
C ALA A 1107 2.63 -16.06 -14.55
N LEU A 1108 1.60 -16.82 -14.92
CA LEU A 1108 1.38 -17.34 -16.26
C LEU A 1108 0.18 -16.63 -16.88
N SER A 1109 0.42 -15.85 -17.92
CA SER A 1109 -0.59 -15.10 -18.65
C SER A 1109 -0.79 -15.63 -20.06
N TRP A 1110 -2.03 -15.65 -20.52
CA TRP A 1110 -2.39 -15.92 -21.91
C TRP A 1110 -3.27 -14.80 -22.44
N ARG A 1111 -2.96 -14.31 -23.65
CA ARG A 1111 -3.74 -13.30 -24.36
C ARG A 1111 -4.39 -13.90 -25.60
N ALA A 1112 -5.70 -13.70 -25.77
CA ALA A 1112 -6.39 -14.16 -26.97
C ALA A 1112 -5.84 -13.43 -28.22
N SER A 1113 -5.69 -14.15 -29.33
CA SER A 1113 -5.26 -13.56 -30.59
C SER A 1113 -6.38 -12.69 -31.19
N ARG A 1114 -6.01 -11.68 -31.98
CA ARG A 1114 -7.00 -10.86 -32.71
C ARG A 1114 -7.88 -11.69 -33.63
N GLN A 1115 -7.36 -12.79 -34.19
CA GLN A 1115 -8.12 -13.71 -35.03
C GLN A 1115 -9.24 -14.38 -34.23
N LEU A 1116 -8.95 -14.86 -33.01
CA LEU A 1116 -9.94 -15.46 -32.12
C LEU A 1116 -11.08 -14.49 -31.78
N LEU A 1117 -10.73 -13.22 -31.54
CA LEU A 1117 -11.66 -12.19 -31.10
C LEU A 1117 -12.43 -11.49 -32.23
N SER A 1118 -11.97 -11.60 -33.48
CA SER A 1118 -12.51 -10.87 -34.64
C SER A 1118 -14.01 -11.08 -34.91
N ARG A 1119 -14.59 -12.17 -34.40
CA ARG A 1119 -16.02 -12.51 -34.53
C ARG A 1119 -16.87 -12.11 -33.32
N THR A 1120 -16.28 -11.42 -32.35
CA THR A 1120 -16.93 -11.05 -31.08
C THR A 1120 -16.89 -9.54 -30.88
N ALA A 1121 -17.74 -9.01 -29.99
CA ALA A 1121 -17.64 -7.62 -29.54
C ALA A 1121 -16.43 -7.36 -28.61
N VAL A 1122 -15.71 -8.40 -28.21
CA VAL A 1122 -14.54 -8.30 -27.33
C VAL A 1122 -13.32 -7.89 -28.14
N LYS A 1123 -12.67 -6.78 -27.77
CA LYS A 1123 -11.42 -6.31 -28.39
C LYS A 1123 -10.19 -6.93 -27.75
N THR A 1124 -10.23 -7.21 -26.46
CA THR A 1124 -9.11 -7.76 -25.69
C THR A 1124 -9.58 -8.77 -24.66
N PHE A 1125 -8.90 -9.92 -24.59
CA PHE A 1125 -9.12 -10.93 -23.55
C PHE A 1125 -7.76 -11.43 -23.03
N LYS A 1126 -7.57 -11.39 -21.71
CA LYS A 1126 -6.38 -11.88 -21.00
C LYS A 1126 -6.82 -12.72 -19.82
N ALA A 1127 -6.24 -13.91 -19.69
CA ALA A 1127 -6.32 -14.74 -18.50
C ALA A 1127 -4.95 -14.80 -17.85
N THR A 1128 -4.88 -14.78 -16.52
CA THR A 1128 -3.62 -14.88 -15.77
C THR A 1128 -3.81 -15.72 -14.53
N LEU A 1129 -3.00 -16.77 -14.39
CA LEU A 1129 -2.85 -17.51 -13.16
C LEU A 1129 -1.60 -16.99 -12.46
N LEU A 1130 -1.75 -16.58 -11.21
CA LEU A 1130 -0.67 -16.04 -10.41
C LEU A 1130 -0.56 -16.83 -9.11
N ALA A 1131 0.66 -17.18 -8.73
CA ALA A 1131 0.99 -17.66 -7.41
C ALA A 1131 1.89 -16.63 -6.72
N SER A 1132 1.58 -16.29 -5.47
CA SER A 1132 2.34 -15.32 -4.67
C SER A 1132 2.95 -15.99 -3.44
N ASN A 1133 4.12 -15.51 -3.02
CA ASN A 1133 4.90 -16.03 -1.88
C ASN A 1133 5.17 -17.54 -1.96
N VAL A 1134 5.43 -18.07 -3.15
CA VAL A 1134 5.57 -19.52 -3.39
C VAL A 1134 6.81 -20.12 -2.72
N LEU A 1135 7.88 -19.33 -2.62
CA LEU A 1135 9.16 -19.72 -2.04
C LEU A 1135 9.69 -18.60 -1.13
N ALA A 1136 10.18 -18.97 0.05
CA ALA A 1136 10.93 -18.11 0.95
C ALA A 1136 12.12 -18.91 1.48
N LEU A 1137 13.32 -18.37 1.32
CA LEU A 1137 14.57 -18.90 1.86
C LEU A 1137 15.11 -17.89 2.86
N SER A 1138 15.37 -18.32 4.09
CA SER A 1138 15.92 -17.49 5.14
C SER A 1138 16.63 -18.38 6.18
N PRO A 1139 17.75 -17.93 6.77
CA PRO A 1139 18.34 -18.59 7.93
C PRO A 1139 17.59 -18.29 9.23
N TYR A 1140 16.61 -17.37 9.20
CA TYR A 1140 15.80 -16.99 10.36
C TYR A 1140 14.87 -18.11 10.81
N SER A 1141 14.89 -18.43 12.11
CA SER A 1141 14.10 -19.50 12.72
C SER A 1141 12.64 -19.11 12.98
N GLY A 1142 12.34 -17.80 12.97
CA GLY A 1142 10.99 -17.28 13.13
C GLY A 1142 10.07 -17.51 11.92
N THR A 1143 8.86 -16.94 11.97
CA THR A 1143 7.83 -17.21 10.95
C THR A 1143 8.07 -16.56 9.59
N ASP A 1144 8.59 -15.33 9.57
CA ASP A 1144 8.93 -14.58 8.35
C ASP A 1144 9.94 -13.47 8.68
N ALA A 1145 11.16 -13.58 8.16
CA ALA A 1145 12.23 -12.60 8.39
C ALA A 1145 11.86 -11.18 7.97
N GLU A 1146 11.00 -11.03 6.95
CA GLU A 1146 10.55 -9.72 6.45
C GLU A 1146 9.76 -8.94 7.51
N THR A 1147 9.03 -9.64 8.39
CA THR A 1147 8.23 -8.99 9.45
C THR A 1147 9.08 -8.46 10.60
N LYS A 1148 10.36 -8.88 10.69
CA LYS A 1148 11.30 -8.59 11.79
C LYS A 1148 10.78 -8.97 13.19
N THR A 1149 9.83 -9.89 13.27
CA THR A 1149 9.28 -10.39 14.54
C THR A 1149 9.14 -11.91 14.48
N PRO A 1150 9.35 -12.62 15.60
CA PRO A 1150 9.13 -14.07 15.65
C PRO A 1150 7.66 -14.47 15.59
N PHE A 1151 6.72 -13.55 15.86
CA PHE A 1151 5.27 -13.81 15.91
C PHE A 1151 4.45 -12.81 15.10
N GLY A 1152 4.85 -12.56 13.85
CA GLY A 1152 4.04 -11.79 12.91
C GLY A 1152 2.96 -12.65 12.25
N TYR A 1153 1.84 -12.04 11.84
CA TYR A 1153 0.91 -12.67 10.89
C TYR A 1153 1.67 -12.92 9.59
N PRO A 1154 2.03 -14.16 9.24
CA PRO A 1154 3.03 -14.40 8.20
C PRO A 1154 2.44 -14.14 6.82
N ASN A 1155 3.31 -13.81 5.85
CA ASN A 1155 2.91 -13.72 4.45
C ASN A 1155 2.75 -15.15 3.90
N THR A 1156 1.52 -15.62 3.76
CA THR A 1156 1.25 -16.98 3.29
C THR A 1156 1.14 -17.06 1.77
N ARG A 1157 1.26 -18.28 1.25
CA ARG A 1157 1.06 -18.60 -0.17
C ARG A 1157 -0.35 -18.24 -0.61
N SER A 1158 -0.48 -17.61 -1.77
CA SER A 1158 -1.79 -17.34 -2.37
C SER A 1158 -1.80 -17.62 -3.87
N TYR A 1159 -2.96 -18.00 -4.38
CA TYR A 1159 -3.19 -18.33 -5.77
C TYR A 1159 -4.36 -17.52 -6.29
N THR A 1160 -4.15 -16.79 -7.38
CA THR A 1160 -5.14 -15.86 -7.94
C THR A 1160 -5.34 -16.12 -9.43
N LEU A 1161 -6.60 -16.27 -9.83
CA LEU A 1161 -7.00 -16.24 -11.24
C LEU A 1161 -7.54 -14.84 -11.56
N SER A 1162 -6.93 -14.18 -12.54
CA SER A 1162 -7.35 -12.88 -13.06
C SER A 1162 -7.85 -13.01 -14.49
N LEU A 1163 -9.01 -12.43 -14.76
CA LEU A 1163 -9.61 -12.33 -16.08
C LEU A 1163 -9.82 -10.86 -16.44
N THR A 1164 -9.30 -10.43 -17.58
CA THR A 1164 -9.46 -9.08 -18.10
C THR A 1164 -10.10 -9.13 -19.48
N VAL A 1165 -11.20 -8.40 -19.64
CA VAL A 1165 -12.00 -8.33 -20.87
C VAL A 1165 -12.23 -6.88 -21.22
N GLY A 1166 -11.96 -6.51 -22.47
CA GLY A 1166 -12.19 -5.16 -22.98
C GLY A 1166 -13.01 -5.16 -24.26
N PHE A 1167 -13.88 -4.16 -24.41
CA PHE A 1167 -14.89 -4.03 -25.46
C PHE A 1167 -14.67 -2.81 -26.36
#